data_AF-A0A1E4SZ72-F1
#
_entry.id   AF-A0A1E4SZ72-F1
#
_cell.length_a   1.000
_cell.length_b   1.000
_cell.length_c   1.000
_cell.angle_alpha   90.00
_cell.angle_beta   90.00
_cell.angle_gamma   90.00
#
_symmetry.space_group_name_H-M   'P 1'
#
loop_
_entity.id
_entity.type
_entity.pdbx_description
1 polymer ?
#
loop_
_entity_poly.entity_id
_entity_poly.type
_entity_poly.pdbx_seq_one_letter_code
_entity_poly.pdbx_strand_id
1 'polypeptide(L)'
;MQSQQYELYASLQYIASSLSSISELDKALSTLLPVIHASSSSLPSDSISCSISEVLKSLVVNIPELLSASETFECVHQLLVSLENFHNNATEDDSIIEARDLFDGELPTELEYLLGLSESSIRSSVFQLHESIQEQASKSHWLDYTDEEQKWSPSFYETLFSTFVKARILKVNSTFSDYSLIASAVDDLPTYEFFSWDLEKWLIGFLQPLSNLSSYPSIPNLIEWEDLLSQSEQTDMIINLAIETGNYDLLINKTLAPYLSYIEDGWTYFNQWLIQHGRKVLLKSTSSIETVFEIIVQILRQDRLFTSLDGRDRIQSDLASILLSIIYLCPKTSLSTFVFMKEILVTLESLNLPPTSENHFDIDLDKDSSIEDMYKKINISRSLVRTFENHVETAERLYANELSLMEIINLSNSNETKQLHELERFIANEAKYGKNAKQWNLLLGSIYWIFKNTTTFNRISVEQLDVIIFEKLVELKFFDILSNTFRIKYCTFSDDVWDRLVIKHAWIFYNKATNCDKYIGYLKNSLDCLTLITDSNNKDALQLNNLINAVNDLLEWKLYFEVGIPITPKYILEMNDPFKIVSKILELNGESYHQSSKLFNLLKMLILGLACYESDSVYKHYDEPETTTNPLLVKLKLIELDFSAVVDFEFSYNLSIELIDLAVEYKFTNPELFEMVQENRYSFFQLVKNEYDEYEKLELLKLKLNLLSKLMLVAPTDFNLIVLEQWQVLNSEKDELESQLQGQDEYSQQSDQKDDLQSRFQRSLQSSATEILRNAEGAEIGKNIIGWIVGAQ
;
A
#
# COMPACT_ATOMS: atom_id res chain seq x y z
N MET A 1 -44.80 38.07 -70.86
CA MET A 1 -43.73 37.31 -70.19
C MET A 1 -43.92 37.21 -68.69
N GLN A 2 -43.85 38.30 -67.89
CA GLN A 2 -44.03 38.19 -66.42
C GLN A 2 -45.39 37.62 -66.01
N SER A 3 -46.49 37.96 -66.71
CA SER A 3 -47.83 37.42 -66.41
C SER A 3 -47.89 35.90 -66.48
N GLN A 4 -47.37 35.28 -67.55
CA GLN A 4 -47.43 33.82 -67.79
C GLN A 4 -46.63 33.01 -66.77
N GLN A 5 -45.51 33.53 -66.26
CA GLN A 5 -44.76 32.90 -65.17
C GLN A 5 -45.57 32.91 -63.86
N TYR A 6 -46.32 33.97 -63.59
CA TYR A 6 -47.21 34.02 -62.43
C TYR A 6 -48.39 33.05 -62.54
N GLU A 7 -48.94 32.85 -63.75
CA GLU A 7 -50.01 31.87 -63.99
C GLU A 7 -49.51 30.44 -63.79
N LEU A 8 -48.31 30.13 -64.27
CA LEU A 8 -47.69 28.82 -64.10
C LEU A 8 -47.40 28.54 -62.61
N TYR A 9 -46.86 29.52 -61.88
CA TYR A 9 -46.61 29.38 -60.44
C TYR A 9 -47.89 29.18 -59.63
N ALA A 10 -48.95 29.95 -59.93
CA ALA A 10 -50.26 29.78 -59.31
C ALA A 10 -50.85 28.39 -59.62
N SER A 11 -50.70 27.91 -60.85
CA SER A 11 -51.16 26.58 -61.28
C SER A 11 -50.42 25.45 -60.58
N LEU A 12 -49.08 25.56 -60.47
CA LEU A 12 -48.23 24.63 -59.75
C LEU A 12 -48.62 24.53 -58.27
N GLN A 13 -48.89 25.66 -57.63
CA GLN A 13 -49.33 25.68 -56.25
C GLN A 13 -50.72 25.10 -56.07
N TYR A 14 -51.68 25.42 -56.95
CA TYR A 14 -53.01 24.83 -56.90
C TYR A 14 -52.94 23.31 -57.03
N ILE A 15 -52.16 22.82 -58.01
CA ILE A 15 -51.91 21.40 -58.20
C ILE A 15 -51.32 20.80 -56.92
N ALA A 16 -50.25 21.38 -56.37
CA ALA A 16 -49.57 20.86 -55.19
C ALA A 16 -50.41 20.92 -53.89
N SER A 17 -51.28 21.93 -53.73
CA SER A 17 -52.15 22.12 -52.55
C SER A 17 -53.47 21.34 -52.61
N SER A 18 -53.88 20.89 -53.80
CA SER A 18 -55.07 20.06 -54.00
C SER A 18 -54.82 18.55 -53.81
N LEU A 19 -53.58 18.15 -53.53
CA LEU A 19 -53.18 16.75 -53.40
C LEU A 19 -53.69 16.15 -52.08
N SER A 20 -54.59 15.16 -52.18
CA SER A 20 -55.12 14.43 -51.02
C SER A 20 -54.76 12.94 -51.04
N SER A 21 -54.27 12.43 -52.16
CA SER A 21 -53.87 11.03 -52.36
C SER A 21 -52.62 10.88 -53.24
N ILE A 22 -51.93 9.75 -53.14
CA ILE A 22 -50.74 9.43 -53.97
C ILE A 22 -51.09 9.35 -55.45
N SER A 23 -52.27 8.82 -55.81
CA SER A 23 -52.73 8.79 -57.21
C SER A 23 -52.92 10.19 -57.80
N GLU A 24 -53.31 11.17 -56.97
CA GLU A 24 -53.42 12.56 -57.40
C GLU A 24 -52.05 13.20 -57.56
N LEU A 25 -51.09 12.88 -56.67
CA LEU A 25 -49.69 13.33 -56.78
C LEU A 25 -49.04 12.80 -58.05
N ASP A 26 -49.11 11.49 -58.31
CA ASP A 26 -48.51 10.86 -59.50
C ASP A 26 -49.07 11.45 -60.82
N LYS A 27 -50.40 11.63 -60.86
CA LYS A 27 -51.08 12.28 -61.98
C LYS A 27 -50.61 13.73 -62.15
N ALA A 28 -50.54 14.48 -61.06
CA ALA A 28 -50.08 15.87 -61.05
C ALA A 28 -48.64 16.02 -61.55
N LEU A 29 -47.71 15.18 -61.10
CA LEU A 29 -46.31 15.21 -61.53
C LEU A 29 -46.17 14.84 -63.01
N SER A 30 -46.95 13.86 -63.49
CA SER A 30 -47.00 13.48 -64.90
C SER A 30 -47.51 14.62 -65.80
N THR A 31 -48.49 15.40 -65.31
CA THR A 31 -49.01 16.59 -66.00
C THR A 31 -48.01 17.74 -66.03
N LEU A 32 -47.16 17.87 -65.00
CA LEU A 32 -46.15 18.93 -64.90
C LEU A 32 -44.86 18.65 -65.69
N LEU A 33 -44.58 17.37 -65.99
CA LEU A 33 -43.38 16.92 -66.70
C LEU A 33 -43.05 17.75 -67.98
N PRO A 34 -44.00 18.09 -68.87
CA PRO A 34 -43.71 18.80 -70.11
C PRO A 34 -43.28 20.27 -69.94
N VAL A 35 -43.49 20.87 -68.76
CA VAL A 35 -43.28 22.32 -68.50
C VAL A 35 -42.05 22.57 -67.60
N ILE A 36 -41.44 21.50 -67.08
CA ILE A 36 -40.25 21.55 -66.25
C ILE A 36 -39.01 21.54 -67.15
N HIS A 37 -38.30 22.67 -67.21
CA HIS A 37 -36.98 22.76 -67.82
C HIS A 37 -35.98 23.38 -66.84
N ALA A 38 -34.71 23.04 -66.99
CA ALA A 38 -33.57 23.81 -66.52
C ALA A 38 -32.75 24.23 -67.76
N SER A 39 -32.80 25.54 -68.01
CA SER A 39 -31.72 26.34 -68.61
C SER A 39 -30.82 25.65 -69.65
N SER A 40 -31.37 25.15 -70.76
CA SER A 40 -30.60 25.07 -72.01
C SER A 40 -30.69 26.44 -72.70
N SER A 41 -29.55 27.03 -73.02
CA SER A 41 -29.41 28.36 -73.65
C SER A 41 -29.94 28.45 -75.10
N SER A 42 -30.80 27.52 -75.51
CA SER A 42 -31.33 27.38 -76.86
C SER A 42 -32.86 27.49 -76.96
N LEU A 43 -33.58 27.70 -75.87
CA LEU A 43 -35.03 27.95 -75.94
C LEU A 43 -35.31 29.39 -76.39
N PRO A 44 -36.24 29.62 -77.34
CA PRO A 44 -36.65 30.96 -77.75
C PRO A 44 -37.24 31.72 -76.55
N SER A 45 -37.06 33.05 -76.54
CA SER A 45 -37.48 33.99 -75.50
C SER A 45 -38.99 34.07 -75.23
N ASP A 46 -39.79 33.15 -75.77
CA ASP A 46 -41.26 33.09 -75.68
C ASP A 46 -41.77 31.80 -75.01
N SER A 47 -40.90 30.94 -74.46
CA SER A 47 -41.29 29.70 -73.75
C SER A 47 -41.56 29.93 -72.25
N ILE A 48 -42.62 29.30 -71.72
CA ILE A 48 -42.97 29.31 -70.29
C ILE A 48 -42.27 28.12 -69.64
N SER A 49 -41.36 28.35 -68.69
CA SER A 49 -40.66 27.30 -67.97
C SER A 49 -40.70 27.53 -66.46
N CYS A 50 -40.74 26.44 -65.69
CA CYS A 50 -40.54 26.45 -64.24
C CYS A 50 -39.34 25.59 -63.87
N SER A 51 -38.53 26.08 -62.92
CA SER A 51 -37.40 25.35 -62.40
C SER A 51 -37.86 24.10 -61.65
N ILE A 52 -37.19 22.98 -61.86
CA ILE A 52 -37.41 21.75 -61.10
C ILE A 52 -37.27 21.98 -59.59
N SER A 53 -36.38 22.89 -59.19
CA SER A 53 -36.17 23.31 -57.80
C SER A 53 -37.44 23.93 -57.21
N GLU A 54 -38.14 24.77 -57.97
CA GLU A 54 -39.38 25.40 -57.53
C GLU A 54 -40.55 24.41 -57.42
N VAL A 55 -40.63 23.45 -58.35
CA VAL A 55 -41.62 22.38 -58.28
C VAL A 55 -41.42 21.53 -57.04
N LEU A 56 -40.19 21.05 -56.79
CA LEU A 56 -39.89 20.23 -55.62
C LEU A 56 -40.08 21.00 -54.30
N LYS A 57 -39.74 22.29 -54.23
CA LYS A 57 -40.06 23.17 -53.08
C LYS A 57 -41.56 23.21 -52.80
N SER A 58 -42.36 23.44 -53.83
CA SER A 58 -43.81 23.50 -53.72
C SER A 58 -44.38 22.17 -53.22
N LEU A 59 -43.80 21.04 -53.65
CA LEU A 59 -44.19 19.71 -53.19
C LEU A 59 -43.84 19.48 -51.71
N VAL A 60 -42.63 19.83 -51.25
CA VAL A 60 -42.26 19.71 -49.83
C VAL A 60 -43.25 20.46 -48.94
N VAL A 61 -43.60 21.70 -49.34
CA VAL A 61 -44.49 22.57 -48.56
C VAL A 61 -45.94 22.11 -48.59
N ASN A 62 -46.47 21.70 -49.74
CA ASN A 62 -47.91 21.49 -49.90
C ASN A 62 -48.37 20.04 -49.76
N ILE A 63 -47.48 19.04 -49.91
CA ILE A 63 -47.84 17.63 -49.70
C ILE A 63 -48.24 17.42 -48.22
N PRO A 64 -49.46 16.92 -47.93
CA PRO A 64 -49.91 16.61 -46.57
C PRO A 64 -48.97 15.67 -45.83
N GLU A 65 -48.66 15.93 -44.56
CA GLU A 65 -47.69 15.14 -43.77
C GLU A 65 -48.18 13.71 -43.48
N LEU A 66 -49.49 13.45 -43.59
CA LEU A 66 -50.11 12.13 -43.43
C LEU A 66 -49.95 11.21 -44.64
N LEU A 67 -49.53 11.74 -45.80
CA LEU A 67 -49.23 10.91 -46.96
C LEU A 67 -47.94 10.13 -46.73
N SER A 68 -47.96 8.86 -47.11
CA SER A 68 -46.84 7.92 -46.99
C SER A 68 -45.56 8.50 -47.57
N ALA A 69 -44.51 8.55 -46.76
CA ALA A 69 -43.21 9.05 -47.19
C ALA A 69 -42.61 8.16 -48.30
N SER A 70 -42.77 6.83 -48.21
CA SER A 70 -42.23 5.88 -49.21
C SER A 70 -42.87 6.12 -50.58
N GLU A 71 -44.20 6.21 -50.63
CA GLU A 71 -44.93 6.44 -51.88
C GLU A 71 -44.67 7.85 -52.44
N THR A 72 -44.43 8.84 -51.57
CA THR A 72 -44.04 10.19 -52.00
C THR A 72 -42.63 10.20 -52.61
N PHE A 73 -41.68 9.46 -52.04
CA PHE A 73 -40.33 9.35 -52.59
C PHE A 73 -40.32 8.64 -53.95
N GLU A 74 -41.12 7.59 -54.13
CA GLU A 74 -41.29 6.90 -55.41
C GLU A 74 -41.82 7.84 -56.49
N CYS A 75 -42.89 8.60 -56.22
CA CYS A 75 -43.46 9.56 -57.19
C CYS A 75 -42.42 10.62 -57.62
N VAL A 76 -41.64 11.15 -56.68
CA VAL A 76 -40.58 12.12 -56.99
C VAL A 76 -39.41 11.47 -57.73
N HIS A 77 -39.03 10.26 -57.35
CA HIS A 77 -38.01 9.49 -58.06
C HIS A 77 -38.40 9.28 -59.53
N GLN A 78 -39.64 8.82 -59.81
CA GLN A 78 -40.14 8.61 -61.17
C GLN A 78 -40.19 9.91 -61.99
N LEU A 79 -40.52 11.04 -61.36
CA LEU A 79 -40.43 12.36 -61.99
C LEU A 79 -38.99 12.66 -62.42
N LEU A 80 -38.01 12.48 -61.52
CA LEU A 80 -36.60 12.74 -61.82
C LEU A 80 -36.07 11.79 -62.92
N VAL A 81 -36.45 10.51 -62.91
CA VAL A 81 -36.07 9.53 -63.96
C VAL A 81 -36.65 9.94 -65.30
N SER A 82 -37.92 10.38 -65.32
CA SER A 82 -38.59 10.85 -66.53
C SER A 82 -37.92 12.10 -67.09
N LEU A 83 -37.50 13.02 -66.21
CA LEU A 83 -36.76 14.22 -66.60
C LEU A 83 -35.35 13.90 -67.09
N GLU A 84 -34.61 13.01 -66.45
CA GLU A 84 -33.29 12.59 -66.94
C GLU A 84 -33.39 11.95 -68.33
N ASN A 85 -34.37 11.06 -68.54
CA ASN A 85 -34.62 10.46 -69.85
C ASN A 85 -35.02 11.48 -70.91
N PHE A 86 -35.82 12.48 -70.54
CA PHE A 86 -36.20 13.57 -71.43
C PHE A 86 -34.99 14.40 -71.84
N HIS A 87 -34.15 14.80 -70.90
CA HIS A 87 -32.94 15.60 -71.16
C HIS A 87 -31.87 14.82 -71.96
N ASN A 88 -31.77 13.50 -71.77
CA ASN A 88 -30.84 12.65 -72.52
C ASN A 88 -31.30 12.34 -73.96
N ASN A 89 -32.60 12.46 -74.25
CA ASN A 89 -33.20 12.10 -75.55
C ASN A 89 -33.77 13.30 -76.34
N ALA A 90 -33.60 14.54 -75.85
CA ALA A 90 -34.18 15.72 -76.48
C ALA A 90 -33.64 15.94 -77.91
N THR A 91 -34.51 15.77 -78.91
CA THR A 91 -34.37 16.31 -80.27
C THR A 91 -35.13 17.63 -80.36
N GLU A 92 -34.58 18.61 -81.09
CA GLU A 92 -34.96 20.05 -81.21
C GLU A 92 -36.42 20.42 -81.60
N ASP A 93 -37.46 19.69 -81.20
CA ASP A 93 -38.87 20.07 -81.41
C ASP A 93 -39.55 20.37 -80.06
N ASP A 94 -39.29 21.56 -79.51
CA ASP A 94 -39.97 22.06 -78.31
C ASP A 94 -41.24 22.84 -78.70
N SER A 95 -42.41 22.22 -78.51
CA SER A 95 -43.71 22.90 -78.58
C SER A 95 -43.92 23.77 -77.34
N ILE A 96 -44.34 25.03 -77.54
CA ILE A 96 -44.74 25.95 -76.46
C ILE A 96 -46.02 25.42 -75.79
N ILE A 97 -45.99 25.23 -74.47
CA ILE A 97 -47.13 24.76 -73.67
C ILE A 97 -47.67 25.93 -72.85
N GLU A 98 -48.98 26.21 -72.94
CA GLU A 98 -49.65 27.23 -72.10
C GLU A 98 -50.15 26.60 -70.79
N ALA A 99 -50.25 27.37 -69.70
CA ALA A 99 -50.74 26.87 -68.40
C ALA A 99 -52.16 26.25 -68.48
N ARG A 100 -52.95 26.62 -69.50
CA ARG A 100 -54.28 26.05 -69.77
C ARG A 100 -54.23 24.61 -70.30
N ASP A 101 -53.12 24.23 -70.93
CA ASP A 101 -52.89 22.88 -71.44
C ASP A 101 -52.65 21.87 -70.30
N LEU A 102 -52.29 22.34 -69.10
CA LEU A 102 -52.14 21.51 -67.90
C LEU A 102 -53.48 20.99 -67.35
N PHE A 103 -54.61 21.59 -67.71
CA PHE A 103 -55.94 21.27 -67.18
C PHE A 103 -56.92 20.82 -68.27
N ASP A 104 -56.42 20.24 -69.37
CA ASP A 104 -57.24 19.83 -70.51
C ASP A 104 -58.16 20.97 -71.04
N GLY A 105 -57.74 22.23 -70.88
CA GLY A 105 -58.47 23.42 -71.32
C GLY A 105 -59.49 24.01 -70.34
N GLU A 106 -59.79 23.37 -69.20
CA GLU A 106 -60.71 23.90 -68.17
C GLU A 106 -59.97 24.25 -66.87
N LEU A 107 -59.77 25.55 -66.64
CA LEU A 107 -59.15 26.03 -65.41
C LEU A 107 -60.08 25.82 -64.20
N PRO A 108 -59.56 25.30 -63.08
CA PRO A 108 -60.31 25.25 -61.82
C PRO A 108 -60.81 26.63 -61.39
N THR A 109 -62.00 26.70 -60.78
CA THR A 109 -62.69 27.96 -60.43
C THR A 109 -61.87 28.90 -59.56
N GLU A 110 -61.02 28.35 -58.70
CA GLU A 110 -60.14 29.12 -57.81
C GLU A 110 -58.98 29.77 -58.57
N LEU A 111 -58.43 29.07 -59.57
CA LEU A 111 -57.42 29.60 -60.49
C LEU A 111 -58.03 30.61 -61.46
N GLU A 112 -59.23 30.32 -61.98
CA GLU A 112 -59.95 31.22 -62.88
C GLU A 112 -60.26 32.57 -62.20
N TYR A 113 -60.60 32.56 -60.91
CA TYR A 113 -60.78 33.77 -60.10
C TYR A 113 -59.46 34.55 -59.91
N LEU A 114 -58.37 33.86 -59.56
CA LEU A 114 -57.04 34.45 -59.38
C LEU A 114 -56.53 35.09 -60.68
N LEU A 115 -56.65 34.39 -61.80
CA LEU A 115 -56.22 34.83 -63.13
C LEU A 115 -57.14 35.91 -63.73
N GLY A 116 -58.35 36.06 -63.20
CA GLY A 116 -59.30 37.13 -63.55
C GLY A 116 -59.03 38.48 -62.86
N LEU A 117 -58.06 38.57 -61.95
CA LEU A 117 -57.70 39.81 -61.24
C LEU A 117 -56.86 40.76 -62.13
N SER A 118 -56.72 42.02 -61.72
CA SER A 118 -55.81 42.94 -62.42
C SER A 118 -54.35 42.46 -62.32
N GLU A 119 -53.53 42.70 -63.35
CA GLU A 119 -52.13 42.26 -63.41
C GLU A 119 -51.31 42.64 -62.17
N SER A 120 -51.56 43.81 -61.59
CA SER A 120 -50.92 44.25 -60.33
C SER A 120 -51.33 43.42 -59.10
N SER A 121 -52.58 42.95 -59.07
CA SER A 121 -53.14 42.15 -57.99
C SER A 121 -52.73 40.67 -58.10
N ILE A 122 -52.67 40.14 -59.32
CA ILE A 122 -52.09 38.81 -59.62
C ILE A 122 -50.63 38.78 -59.16
N ARG A 123 -49.85 39.77 -59.59
CA ARG A 123 -48.44 39.88 -59.21
C ARG A 123 -48.25 39.95 -57.70
N SER A 124 -49.05 40.75 -56.99
CA SER A 124 -48.95 40.83 -55.53
C SER A 124 -49.33 39.52 -54.84
N SER A 125 -50.36 38.82 -55.33
CA SER A 125 -50.84 37.58 -54.72
C SER A 125 -49.84 36.44 -54.97
N VAL A 126 -49.36 36.29 -56.21
CA VAL A 126 -48.34 35.29 -56.56
C VAL A 126 -47.01 35.57 -55.87
N PHE A 127 -46.63 36.83 -55.70
CA PHE A 127 -45.43 37.19 -54.94
C PHE A 127 -45.55 36.82 -53.46
N GLN A 128 -46.68 37.11 -52.82
CA GLN A 128 -46.93 36.69 -51.43
C GLN A 128 -46.96 35.16 -51.27
N LEU A 129 -47.54 34.46 -52.24
CA LEU A 129 -47.56 32.99 -52.26
C LEU A 129 -46.15 32.42 -52.43
N HIS A 130 -45.36 33.02 -53.32
CA HIS A 130 -43.96 32.64 -53.52
C HIS A 130 -43.12 32.88 -52.27
N GLU A 131 -43.24 34.05 -51.63
CA GLU A 131 -42.59 34.33 -50.35
C GLU A 131 -43.05 33.34 -49.25
N SER A 132 -44.33 32.99 -49.20
CA SER A 132 -44.86 32.01 -48.22
C SER A 132 -44.31 30.60 -48.45
N ILE A 133 -44.23 30.15 -49.71
CA ILE A 133 -43.65 28.84 -50.05
C ILE A 133 -42.16 28.85 -49.73
N GLN A 134 -41.44 29.93 -50.05
CA GLN A 134 -40.03 30.07 -49.67
C GLN A 134 -39.87 30.01 -48.15
N GLU A 135 -40.66 30.76 -47.39
CA GLU A 135 -40.59 30.76 -45.93
C GLU A 135 -40.87 29.37 -45.33
N GLN A 136 -41.87 28.65 -45.83
CA GLN A 136 -42.21 27.30 -45.34
C GLN A 136 -41.23 26.23 -45.81
N ALA A 137 -40.67 26.36 -47.01
CA ALA A 137 -39.62 25.48 -47.52
C ALA A 137 -38.32 25.67 -46.71
N SER A 138 -37.97 26.92 -46.39
CA SER A 138 -36.84 27.24 -45.52
C SER A 138 -37.01 26.66 -44.11
N LYS A 139 -38.23 26.66 -43.55
CA LYS A 139 -38.53 25.99 -42.26
C LYS A 139 -38.32 24.47 -42.32
N SER A 140 -38.35 23.87 -43.50
CA SER A 140 -38.08 22.45 -43.72
C SER A 140 -36.65 22.17 -44.19
N HIS A 141 -35.74 23.16 -44.06
CA HIS A 141 -34.34 23.07 -44.49
C HIS A 141 -34.15 22.75 -45.98
N TRP A 142 -35.06 23.22 -46.84
CA TRP A 142 -34.86 23.12 -48.29
C TRP A 142 -33.66 23.99 -48.74
N LEU A 143 -32.75 23.42 -49.54
CA LEU A 143 -31.61 24.14 -50.11
C LEU A 143 -31.95 24.73 -51.49
N ASP A 144 -31.76 26.03 -51.64
CA ASP A 144 -31.94 26.72 -52.92
C ASP A 144 -30.82 26.36 -53.91
N TYR A 145 -31.19 25.74 -55.02
CA TYR A 145 -30.30 25.54 -56.17
C TYR A 145 -30.61 26.57 -57.24
N THR A 146 -29.59 27.27 -57.73
CA THR A 146 -29.67 28.19 -58.86
C THR A 146 -29.41 27.43 -60.16
N ASP A 147 -30.32 27.59 -61.13
CA ASP A 147 -30.26 26.90 -62.44
C ASP A 147 -29.09 27.36 -63.34
N GLU A 148 -28.30 28.34 -62.92
CA GLU A 148 -27.25 28.95 -63.74
C GLU A 148 -25.88 28.23 -63.66
N GLU A 149 -25.65 27.34 -62.68
CA GLU A 149 -24.30 26.80 -62.43
C GLU A 149 -24.10 25.29 -62.68
N GLN A 150 -25.12 24.51 -63.03
CA GLN A 150 -24.96 23.05 -63.13
C GLN A 150 -25.46 22.46 -64.44
N LYS A 151 -24.56 21.74 -65.13
CA LYS A 151 -24.93 20.86 -66.26
C LYS A 151 -25.77 19.71 -65.70
N TRP A 152 -26.89 19.42 -66.36
CA TRP A 152 -27.68 18.20 -66.18
C TRP A 152 -26.78 16.97 -66.16
N SER A 153 -26.48 16.54 -64.95
CA SER A 153 -25.56 15.45 -64.65
C SER A 153 -26.25 14.56 -63.63
N PRO A 154 -25.94 13.26 -63.59
CA PRO A 154 -26.47 12.36 -62.58
C PRO A 154 -26.34 12.92 -61.16
N SER A 155 -25.21 13.57 -60.84
CA SER A 155 -24.96 14.24 -59.55
C SER A 155 -25.95 15.37 -59.21
N PHE A 156 -26.52 16.04 -60.20
CA PHE A 156 -27.54 17.08 -59.97
C PHE A 156 -28.87 16.47 -59.54
N TYR A 157 -29.31 15.42 -60.22
CA TYR A 157 -30.53 14.68 -59.87
C TYR A 157 -30.40 13.98 -58.51
N GLU A 158 -29.24 13.38 -58.23
CA GLU A 158 -28.87 12.87 -56.91
C GLU A 158 -29.00 13.93 -55.80
N THR A 159 -28.51 15.14 -56.06
CA THR A 159 -28.57 16.26 -55.11
C THR A 159 -30.01 16.72 -54.86
N LEU A 160 -30.80 16.89 -55.93
CA LEU A 160 -32.21 17.28 -55.82
C LEU A 160 -33.05 16.25 -55.07
N PHE A 161 -32.87 14.97 -55.39
CA PHE A 161 -33.54 13.87 -54.69
C PHE A 161 -33.15 13.85 -53.21
N SER A 162 -31.85 13.97 -52.90
CA SER A 162 -31.34 13.97 -51.53
C SER A 162 -31.91 15.12 -50.70
N THR A 163 -31.97 16.33 -51.27
CA THR A 163 -32.54 17.51 -50.59
C THR A 163 -34.03 17.38 -50.38
N PHE A 164 -34.77 16.86 -51.37
CA PHE A 164 -36.20 16.59 -51.22
C PHE A 164 -36.48 15.58 -50.11
N VAL A 165 -35.76 14.45 -50.10
CA VAL A 165 -35.92 13.41 -49.07
C VAL A 165 -35.64 13.99 -47.68
N LYS A 166 -34.52 14.70 -47.49
CA LYS A 166 -34.18 15.35 -46.20
C LYS A 166 -35.28 16.31 -45.74
N ALA A 167 -35.67 17.25 -46.60
CA ALA A 167 -36.65 18.27 -46.26
C ALA A 167 -38.03 17.67 -45.93
N ARG A 168 -38.44 16.62 -46.66
CA ARG A 168 -39.68 15.91 -46.38
C ARG A 168 -39.65 15.16 -45.06
N ILE A 169 -38.55 14.46 -44.75
CA ILE A 169 -38.37 13.75 -43.48
C ILE A 169 -38.42 14.72 -42.30
N LEU A 170 -37.71 15.84 -42.38
CA LEU A 170 -37.71 16.88 -41.35
C LEU A 170 -39.11 17.45 -41.12
N LYS A 171 -39.87 17.73 -42.19
CA LYS A 171 -41.25 18.24 -42.11
C LYS A 171 -42.22 17.26 -41.44
N VAL A 172 -42.14 15.97 -41.80
CA VAL A 172 -43.00 14.95 -41.18
C VAL A 172 -42.63 14.77 -39.71
N ASN A 173 -41.34 14.76 -39.38
CA ASN A 173 -40.87 14.63 -38.00
C ASN A 173 -41.22 15.85 -37.13
N SER A 174 -41.15 17.09 -37.64
CA SER A 174 -41.53 18.27 -36.85
C SER A 174 -43.02 18.29 -36.49
N THR A 175 -43.86 17.65 -37.31
CA THR A 175 -45.31 17.61 -37.08
C THR A 175 -45.72 16.50 -36.10
N PHE A 176 -45.12 15.31 -36.21
CA PHE A 176 -45.55 14.13 -35.43
C PHE A 176 -44.55 13.68 -34.37
N SER A 177 -43.28 14.09 -34.46
CA SER A 177 -42.17 13.65 -33.61
C SER A 177 -41.99 12.13 -33.52
N ASP A 178 -42.57 11.38 -34.46
CA ASP A 178 -42.57 9.91 -34.49
C ASP A 178 -41.80 9.41 -35.72
N TYR A 179 -40.73 8.66 -35.46
CA TYR A 179 -39.87 8.09 -36.51
C TYR A 179 -40.48 6.84 -37.16
N SER A 180 -41.45 6.18 -36.51
CA SER A 180 -42.08 4.99 -37.07
C SER A 180 -42.83 5.27 -38.38
N LEU A 181 -43.31 6.51 -38.55
CA LEU A 181 -43.98 6.99 -39.77
C LEU A 181 -43.04 7.10 -40.97
N ILE A 182 -41.72 7.16 -40.74
CA ILE A 182 -40.69 7.39 -41.75
C ILE A 182 -39.79 6.16 -41.92
N ALA A 183 -39.74 5.26 -40.92
CA ALA A 183 -38.85 4.10 -40.90
C ALA A 183 -38.95 3.20 -42.15
N SER A 184 -40.18 2.83 -42.55
CA SER A 184 -40.40 2.01 -43.75
C SER A 184 -39.90 2.70 -45.03
N ALA A 185 -40.11 4.02 -45.14
CA ALA A 185 -39.65 4.79 -46.27
C ALA A 185 -38.12 4.89 -46.35
N VAL A 186 -37.44 4.93 -45.21
CA VAL A 186 -35.97 4.99 -45.12
C VAL A 186 -35.34 3.66 -45.53
N ASP A 187 -35.94 2.54 -45.16
CA ASP A 187 -35.45 1.20 -45.52
C ASP A 187 -35.48 0.95 -47.04
N ASP A 188 -36.44 1.57 -47.74
CA ASP A 188 -36.58 1.47 -49.20
C ASP A 188 -35.61 2.39 -49.98
N LEU A 189 -35.03 3.42 -49.33
CA LEU A 189 -34.23 4.46 -50.00
C LEU A 189 -33.03 3.94 -50.83
N PRO A 190 -32.26 2.92 -50.38
CA PRO A 190 -31.12 2.41 -51.14
C PRO A 190 -31.49 1.75 -52.47
N THR A 191 -32.78 1.51 -52.74
CA THR A 191 -33.26 0.88 -53.98
C THR A 191 -33.46 1.88 -55.13
N TYR A 192 -33.49 3.18 -54.84
CA TYR A 192 -33.70 4.25 -55.83
C TYR A 192 -32.41 4.59 -56.61
N GLU A 193 -32.55 4.94 -57.89
CA GLU A 193 -31.43 5.25 -58.80
C GLU A 193 -30.63 6.47 -58.36
N PHE A 194 -31.30 7.52 -57.87
CA PHE A 194 -30.68 8.76 -57.41
C PHE A 194 -30.25 8.75 -55.93
N PHE A 195 -30.14 7.57 -55.32
CA PHE A 195 -29.65 7.45 -53.95
C PHE A 195 -28.17 7.84 -53.87
N SER A 196 -27.90 9.01 -53.28
CA SER A 196 -26.55 9.55 -53.18
C SER A 196 -25.82 9.07 -51.94
N TRP A 197 -24.49 9.09 -52.00
CA TRP A 197 -23.64 8.84 -50.84
C TRP A 197 -23.81 9.91 -49.73
N ASP A 198 -24.14 11.15 -50.09
CA ASP A 198 -24.41 12.22 -49.12
C ASP A 198 -25.73 12.01 -48.37
N LEU A 199 -26.72 11.39 -49.03
CA LEU A 199 -27.95 10.94 -48.39
C LEU A 199 -27.67 9.74 -47.48
N GLU A 200 -26.93 8.75 -47.94
CA GLU A 200 -26.52 7.59 -47.13
C GLU A 200 -25.80 8.01 -45.85
N LYS A 201 -24.84 8.92 -45.97
CA LYS A 201 -24.13 9.49 -44.82
C LYS A 201 -25.03 10.20 -43.83
N TRP A 202 -25.99 10.99 -44.30
CA TRP A 202 -26.94 11.67 -43.44
C TRP A 202 -27.88 10.66 -42.75
N LEU A 203 -28.31 9.60 -43.45
CA LEU A 203 -29.14 8.56 -42.85
C LEU A 203 -28.40 7.82 -41.73
N ILE A 204 -27.19 7.33 -42.01
CA ILE A 204 -26.38 6.53 -41.05
C ILE A 204 -25.85 7.41 -39.91
N GLY A 205 -25.49 8.66 -40.23
CA GLY A 205 -24.78 9.56 -39.34
C GLY A 205 -25.66 10.51 -38.53
N PHE A 206 -26.86 10.83 -39.01
CA PHE A 206 -27.75 11.81 -38.38
C PHE A 206 -29.12 11.20 -38.08
N LEU A 207 -29.86 10.73 -39.09
CA LEU A 207 -31.24 10.30 -38.90
C LEU A 207 -31.36 9.04 -38.02
N GLN A 208 -30.59 8.00 -38.32
CA GLN A 208 -30.64 6.74 -37.57
C GLN A 208 -30.17 6.93 -36.11
N PRO A 209 -29.06 7.63 -35.81
CA PRO A 209 -28.67 7.96 -34.45
C PRO A 209 -29.76 8.67 -33.64
N LEU A 210 -30.42 9.68 -34.23
CA LEU A 210 -31.46 10.45 -33.56
C LEU A 210 -32.79 9.70 -33.46
N SER A 211 -33.07 8.77 -34.38
CA SER A 211 -34.23 7.88 -34.26
C SER A 211 -34.18 7.01 -33.00
N ASN A 212 -32.97 6.59 -32.58
CA ASN A 212 -32.78 5.85 -31.32
C ASN A 212 -33.07 6.72 -30.07
N LEU A 213 -33.05 8.05 -30.22
CA LEU A 213 -33.37 9.01 -29.16
C LEU A 213 -34.87 9.32 -29.06
N SER A 214 -35.65 8.97 -30.07
CA SER A 214 -37.09 9.30 -30.17
C SER A 214 -37.94 8.72 -29.04
N SER A 215 -37.49 7.65 -28.39
CA SER A 215 -38.19 7.05 -27.25
C SER A 215 -38.12 7.90 -25.97
N TYR A 216 -37.31 8.96 -25.95
CA TYR A 216 -37.06 9.76 -24.76
C TYR A 216 -37.75 11.13 -24.85
N PRO A 217 -38.60 11.49 -23.87
CA PRO A 217 -39.44 12.69 -23.95
C PRO A 217 -38.67 14.02 -23.82
N SER A 218 -37.42 13.97 -23.39
CA SER A 218 -36.53 15.14 -23.26
C SER A 218 -35.83 15.53 -24.56
N ILE A 219 -36.01 14.74 -25.62
CA ILE A 219 -35.32 14.93 -26.90
C ILE A 219 -36.21 15.77 -27.84
N PRO A 220 -35.69 16.88 -28.39
CA PRO A 220 -36.46 17.70 -29.32
C PRO A 220 -36.65 16.99 -30.68
N ASN A 221 -37.55 17.52 -31.51
CA ASN A 221 -37.70 17.04 -32.89
C ASN A 221 -36.44 17.35 -33.72
N LEU A 222 -36.30 16.75 -34.91
CA LEU A 222 -35.09 16.87 -35.74
C LEU A 222 -34.73 18.32 -36.11
N ILE A 223 -35.73 19.17 -36.36
CA ILE A 223 -35.51 20.57 -36.72
C ILE A 223 -35.03 21.35 -35.51
N GLU A 224 -35.71 21.19 -34.37
CA GLU A 224 -35.30 21.78 -33.10
C GLU A 224 -33.92 21.28 -32.63
N TRP A 225 -33.57 20.03 -32.95
CA TRP A 225 -32.26 19.47 -32.68
C TRP A 225 -31.15 20.23 -33.42
N GLU A 226 -31.33 20.54 -34.70
CA GLU A 226 -30.37 21.32 -35.50
C GLU A 226 -30.39 22.82 -35.17
N ASP A 227 -31.56 23.41 -34.94
CA ASP A 227 -31.72 24.86 -34.84
C ASP A 227 -31.56 25.42 -33.42
N LEU A 228 -31.94 24.68 -32.38
CA LEU A 228 -31.97 25.18 -30.99
C LEU A 228 -30.78 24.75 -30.16
N LEU A 229 -30.17 23.60 -30.46
CA LEU A 229 -29.07 23.05 -29.66
C LEU A 229 -27.74 23.28 -30.38
N SER A 230 -26.76 23.78 -29.64
CA SER A 230 -25.38 23.76 -30.11
C SER A 230 -24.84 22.32 -30.18
N GLN A 231 -23.85 22.07 -31.04
CA GLN A 231 -23.23 20.74 -31.17
C GLN A 231 -22.64 20.20 -29.86
N SER A 232 -22.21 21.10 -28.96
CA SER A 232 -21.78 20.74 -27.61
C SER A 232 -22.96 20.26 -26.77
N GLU A 233 -24.10 20.96 -26.77
CA GLU A 233 -25.29 20.58 -26.00
C GLU A 233 -25.90 19.28 -26.53
N GLN A 234 -25.89 19.07 -27.85
CA GLN A 234 -26.31 17.81 -28.48
C GLN A 234 -25.47 16.63 -27.99
N THR A 235 -24.13 16.78 -27.99
CA THR A 235 -23.19 15.76 -27.50
C THR A 235 -23.41 15.47 -26.01
N ASP A 236 -23.51 16.53 -25.20
CA ASP A 236 -23.77 16.42 -23.75
C ASP A 236 -25.09 15.72 -23.45
N MET A 237 -26.14 16.03 -24.22
CA MET A 237 -27.47 15.45 -24.05
C MET A 237 -27.46 13.94 -24.29
N ILE A 238 -26.82 13.47 -25.37
CA ILE A 238 -26.72 12.03 -25.68
C ILE A 238 -25.98 11.30 -24.54
N ILE A 239 -24.87 11.86 -24.08
CA ILE A 239 -24.03 11.21 -23.05
C ILE A 239 -24.75 11.22 -21.69
N ASN A 240 -25.37 12.33 -21.29
CA ASN A 240 -26.11 12.40 -20.03
C ASN A 240 -27.30 11.44 -20.02
N LEU A 241 -28.02 11.30 -21.14
CA LEU A 241 -29.08 10.31 -21.29
C LEU A 241 -28.55 8.88 -21.11
N ALA A 242 -27.35 8.59 -21.63
CA ALA A 242 -26.70 7.29 -21.45
C ALA A 242 -26.38 7.00 -19.97
N ILE A 243 -25.94 8.03 -19.25
CA ILE A 243 -25.64 7.96 -17.81
C ILE A 243 -26.93 7.76 -16.99
N GLU A 244 -27.98 8.52 -17.28
CA GLU A 244 -29.25 8.47 -16.53
C GLU A 244 -30.00 7.14 -16.72
N THR A 245 -29.96 6.59 -17.94
CA THR A 245 -30.70 5.38 -18.32
C THR A 245 -29.87 4.09 -18.14
N GLY A 246 -28.54 4.21 -18.08
CA GLY A 246 -27.60 3.10 -18.08
C GLY A 246 -27.52 2.34 -19.42
N ASN A 247 -28.16 2.82 -20.48
CA ASN A 247 -28.22 2.15 -21.78
C ASN A 247 -27.06 2.58 -22.72
N TYR A 248 -25.83 2.26 -22.31
CA TYR A 248 -24.62 2.66 -23.04
C TYR A 248 -24.50 2.04 -24.43
N ASP A 249 -24.98 0.82 -24.67
CA ASP A 249 -24.91 0.21 -26.02
C ASP A 249 -25.76 1.00 -27.03
N LEU A 250 -27.02 1.29 -26.70
CA LEU A 250 -27.87 2.04 -27.62
C LEU A 250 -27.35 3.47 -27.81
N LEU A 251 -27.02 4.15 -26.73
CA LEU A 251 -26.76 5.59 -26.78
C LEU A 251 -25.33 5.94 -27.16
N ILE A 252 -24.34 5.09 -26.85
CA ILE A 252 -22.94 5.33 -27.24
C ILE A 252 -22.60 4.61 -28.56
N ASN A 253 -22.83 3.29 -28.68
CA ASN A 253 -22.45 2.55 -29.90
C ASN A 253 -23.33 2.90 -31.10
N LYS A 254 -24.65 3.00 -30.90
CA LYS A 254 -25.62 3.15 -32.00
C LYS A 254 -26.07 4.58 -32.25
N THR A 255 -25.82 5.49 -31.31
CA THR A 255 -26.17 6.91 -31.47
C THR A 255 -24.93 7.81 -31.47
N LEU A 256 -24.18 7.90 -30.38
CA LEU A 256 -23.08 8.86 -30.27
C LEU A 256 -21.96 8.63 -31.29
N ALA A 257 -21.42 7.42 -31.39
CA ALA A 257 -20.30 7.10 -32.28
C ALA A 257 -20.57 7.44 -33.78
N PRO A 258 -21.69 7.00 -34.38
CA PRO A 258 -22.03 7.41 -35.75
C PRO A 258 -22.30 8.92 -35.87
N TYR A 259 -22.92 9.53 -34.86
CA TYR A 259 -23.21 10.98 -34.83
C TYR A 259 -21.94 11.84 -34.83
N LEU A 260 -20.97 11.52 -33.97
CA LEU A 260 -19.67 12.20 -33.90
C LEU A 260 -18.85 12.02 -35.19
N SER A 261 -19.08 10.93 -35.92
CA SER A 261 -18.39 10.65 -37.19
C SER A 261 -18.95 11.48 -38.34
N TYR A 262 -20.24 11.86 -38.24
CA TYR A 262 -20.98 12.65 -39.22
C TYR A 262 -20.73 14.15 -39.06
N ILE A 263 -20.77 14.67 -37.83
CA ILE A 263 -20.59 16.11 -37.57
C ILE A 263 -19.13 16.52 -37.78
N GLU A 264 -18.93 17.68 -38.39
CA GLU A 264 -17.63 18.34 -38.47
C GLU A 264 -17.13 18.69 -37.06
N ASP A 265 -15.91 18.29 -36.72
CA ASP A 265 -15.33 18.45 -35.38
C ASP A 265 -16.11 17.79 -34.23
N GLY A 266 -17.02 16.83 -34.50
CA GLY A 266 -17.80 16.12 -33.48
C GLY A 266 -16.96 15.62 -32.29
N TRP A 267 -15.83 14.99 -32.59
CA TRP A 267 -14.87 14.49 -31.60
C TRP A 267 -14.25 15.57 -30.70
N THR A 268 -14.15 16.80 -31.17
CA THR A 268 -13.69 17.93 -30.36
C THR A 268 -14.69 18.24 -29.25
N TYR A 269 -15.98 18.18 -29.53
CA TYR A 269 -17.03 18.35 -28.52
C TYR A 269 -17.05 17.21 -27.51
N PHE A 270 -16.88 15.96 -27.97
CA PHE A 270 -16.71 14.81 -27.08
C PHE A 270 -15.50 14.97 -26.14
N ASN A 271 -14.36 15.41 -26.68
CA ASN A 271 -13.17 15.69 -25.88
C ASN A 271 -13.40 16.82 -24.85
N GLN A 272 -14.14 17.87 -25.23
CA GLN A 272 -14.53 18.93 -24.29
C GLN A 272 -15.42 18.41 -23.17
N TRP A 273 -16.44 17.59 -23.50
CA TRP A 273 -17.26 16.92 -22.50
C TRP A 273 -16.41 16.07 -21.56
N LEU A 274 -15.48 15.27 -22.09
CA LEU A 274 -14.60 14.41 -21.30
C LEU A 274 -13.73 15.23 -20.34
N ILE A 275 -13.21 16.37 -20.77
CA ILE A 275 -12.46 17.28 -19.91
C ILE A 275 -13.36 17.85 -18.80
N GLN A 276 -14.56 18.33 -19.13
CA GLN A 276 -15.51 18.84 -18.14
C GLN A 276 -15.95 17.78 -17.13
N HIS A 277 -16.18 16.55 -17.60
CA HIS A 277 -16.51 15.41 -16.75
C HIS A 277 -15.31 15.05 -15.85
N GLY A 278 -14.10 15.01 -16.42
CA GLY A 278 -12.85 14.77 -15.69
C GLY A 278 -12.55 15.81 -14.61
N ARG A 279 -12.91 17.09 -14.81
CA ARG A 279 -12.76 18.14 -13.79
C ARG A 279 -13.50 17.82 -12.48
N LYS A 280 -14.54 16.98 -12.54
CA LYS A 280 -15.25 16.52 -11.34
C LYS A 280 -14.36 15.68 -10.41
N VAL A 281 -13.30 15.05 -10.93
CA VAL A 281 -12.29 14.34 -10.11
C VAL A 281 -11.58 15.29 -9.14
N LEU A 282 -11.40 16.55 -9.52
CA LEU A 282 -10.74 17.57 -8.68
C LEU A 282 -11.64 18.07 -7.53
N LEU A 283 -12.95 17.80 -7.59
CA LEU A 283 -13.95 18.21 -6.60
C LEU A 283 -14.06 17.19 -5.44
N LYS A 284 -12.92 16.91 -4.78
CA LYS A 284 -12.67 16.43 -3.40
C LYS A 284 -13.66 15.47 -2.68
N SER A 285 -14.43 14.59 -3.33
CA SER A 285 -15.08 13.46 -2.64
C SER A 285 -14.72 12.11 -3.28
N THR A 286 -14.39 11.10 -2.47
CA THR A 286 -13.96 9.77 -2.97
C THR A 286 -15.07 9.06 -3.73
N SER A 287 -16.32 9.14 -3.25
CA SER A 287 -17.47 8.55 -3.94
C SER A 287 -17.74 9.20 -5.30
N SER A 288 -17.53 10.52 -5.43
CA SER A 288 -17.68 11.18 -6.74
C SER A 288 -16.55 10.83 -7.71
N ILE A 289 -15.34 10.54 -7.22
CA ILE A 289 -14.21 10.12 -8.07
C ILE A 289 -14.49 8.74 -8.67
N GLU A 290 -14.96 7.79 -7.87
CA GLU A 290 -15.30 6.44 -8.35
C GLU A 290 -16.35 6.48 -9.45
N THR A 291 -17.44 7.24 -9.26
CA THR A 291 -18.50 7.38 -10.26
C THR A 291 -17.99 7.99 -11.57
N VAL A 292 -17.06 8.95 -11.51
CA VAL A 292 -16.48 9.56 -12.72
C VAL A 292 -15.67 8.53 -13.52
N PHE A 293 -14.80 7.76 -12.85
CA PHE A 293 -14.02 6.73 -13.52
C PHE A 293 -14.89 5.58 -14.03
N GLU A 294 -15.93 5.19 -13.29
CA GLU A 294 -16.90 4.18 -13.73
C GLU A 294 -17.60 4.62 -15.02
N ILE A 295 -18.12 5.85 -15.08
CA ILE A 295 -18.78 6.37 -16.30
C ILE A 295 -17.82 6.38 -17.49
N ILE A 296 -16.58 6.83 -17.29
CA ILE A 296 -15.56 6.82 -18.35
C ILE A 296 -15.34 5.39 -18.86
N VAL A 297 -15.16 4.41 -17.97
CA VAL A 297 -14.98 3.01 -18.35
C VAL A 297 -16.20 2.46 -19.10
N GLN A 298 -17.42 2.75 -18.66
CA GLN A 298 -18.64 2.26 -19.34
C GLN A 298 -18.77 2.82 -20.76
N ILE A 299 -18.34 4.07 -20.99
CA ILE A 299 -18.30 4.67 -22.32
C ILE A 299 -17.18 4.04 -23.17
N LEU A 300 -16.00 3.81 -22.59
CA LEU A 300 -14.88 3.21 -23.32
C LEU A 300 -15.08 1.73 -23.62
N ARG A 301 -15.93 0.99 -22.88
CA ARG A 301 -16.26 -0.42 -23.22
C ARG A 301 -17.02 -0.59 -24.55
N GLN A 302 -17.41 0.50 -25.19
CA GLN A 302 -18.28 0.49 -26.35
C GLN A 302 -17.44 0.37 -27.64
N ASP A 303 -17.41 -0.83 -28.22
CA ASP A 303 -16.55 -1.19 -29.35
C ASP A 303 -16.65 -0.21 -30.53
N ARG A 304 -17.87 0.26 -30.85
CA ARG A 304 -18.07 1.13 -32.03
C ARG A 304 -17.40 2.49 -31.85
N LEU A 305 -17.26 2.98 -30.62
CA LEU A 305 -16.59 4.25 -30.32
C LEU A 305 -15.14 4.25 -30.84
N PHE A 306 -14.42 3.14 -30.68
CA PHE A 306 -13.05 3.03 -31.18
C PHE A 306 -12.97 2.75 -32.67
N THR A 307 -13.88 1.94 -33.22
CA THR A 307 -13.91 1.72 -34.68
C THR A 307 -14.17 3.02 -35.45
N SER A 308 -14.95 3.96 -34.88
CA SER A 308 -15.16 5.28 -35.49
C SER A 308 -13.93 6.20 -35.44
N LEU A 309 -12.93 5.85 -34.63
CA LEU A 309 -11.66 6.58 -34.53
C LEU A 309 -10.59 6.03 -35.49
N ASP A 310 -10.84 4.91 -36.19
CA ASP A 310 -9.86 4.32 -37.10
C ASP A 310 -9.45 5.29 -38.21
N GLY A 311 -8.14 5.47 -38.39
CA GLY A 311 -7.58 6.43 -39.36
C GLY A 311 -7.57 7.90 -38.89
N ARG A 312 -7.96 8.20 -37.64
CA ARG A 312 -7.98 9.55 -37.05
C ARG A 312 -6.93 9.74 -35.94
N ASP A 313 -5.65 9.56 -36.28
CA ASP A 313 -4.53 9.51 -35.31
C ASP A 313 -4.46 10.69 -34.34
N ARG A 314 -4.76 11.91 -34.81
CA ARG A 314 -4.73 13.12 -33.97
C ARG A 314 -5.80 13.07 -32.86
N ILE A 315 -7.02 12.65 -33.20
CA ILE A 315 -8.13 12.56 -32.24
C ILE A 315 -7.87 11.43 -31.24
N GLN A 316 -7.32 10.29 -31.69
CA GLN A 316 -6.91 9.21 -30.79
C GLN A 316 -5.84 9.70 -29.79
N SER A 317 -4.89 10.50 -30.27
CA SER A 317 -3.84 11.09 -29.44
C SER A 317 -4.40 12.07 -28.40
N ASP A 318 -5.32 12.94 -28.80
CA ASP A 318 -5.97 13.91 -27.91
C ASP A 318 -6.80 13.19 -26.83
N LEU A 319 -7.60 12.19 -27.22
CA LEU A 319 -8.38 11.36 -26.29
C LEU A 319 -7.48 10.69 -25.24
N ALA A 320 -6.40 10.05 -25.68
CA ALA A 320 -5.44 9.41 -24.80
C ALA A 320 -4.76 10.41 -23.85
N SER A 321 -4.34 11.57 -24.36
CA SER A 321 -3.74 12.63 -23.53
C SER A 321 -4.71 13.17 -22.47
N ILE A 322 -5.99 13.34 -22.80
CA ILE A 322 -7.01 13.78 -21.84
C ILE A 322 -7.20 12.72 -20.74
N LEU A 323 -7.34 11.44 -21.11
CA LEU A 323 -7.52 10.34 -20.16
C LEU A 323 -6.32 10.19 -19.23
N LEU A 324 -5.08 10.28 -19.76
CA LEU A 324 -3.87 10.28 -18.93
C LEU A 324 -3.81 11.50 -18.00
N SER A 325 -4.28 12.68 -18.45
CA SER A 325 -4.34 13.89 -17.63
C SER A 325 -5.30 13.72 -16.44
N ILE A 326 -6.45 13.09 -16.67
CA ILE A 326 -7.44 12.78 -15.61
C ILE A 326 -6.85 11.80 -14.59
N ILE A 327 -6.17 10.76 -15.05
CA ILE A 327 -5.48 9.78 -14.19
C ILE A 327 -4.38 10.46 -13.36
N TYR A 328 -3.56 11.30 -14.01
CA TYR A 328 -2.42 11.97 -13.38
C TYR A 328 -2.83 12.96 -12.27
N LEU A 329 -3.83 13.79 -12.53
CA LEU A 329 -4.30 14.83 -11.60
C LEU A 329 -5.21 14.29 -10.49
N CYS A 330 -5.44 12.97 -10.43
CA CYS A 330 -6.30 12.38 -9.41
C CYS A 330 -5.68 12.52 -7.99
N PRO A 331 -6.33 13.25 -7.06
CA PRO A 331 -5.71 13.64 -5.80
C PRO A 331 -5.72 12.54 -4.72
N LYS A 332 -6.81 11.77 -4.62
CA LYS A 332 -6.94 10.61 -3.72
C LYS A 332 -7.79 9.56 -4.40
N THR A 333 -7.25 8.35 -4.50
CA THR A 333 -7.90 7.20 -5.13
C THR A 333 -8.37 6.21 -4.08
N SER A 334 -9.33 5.36 -4.45
CA SER A 334 -9.65 4.12 -3.77
C SER A 334 -9.12 2.94 -4.58
N LEU A 335 -9.14 1.73 -4.01
CA LEU A 335 -8.76 0.51 -4.75
C LEU A 335 -9.63 0.28 -5.99
N SER A 336 -10.94 0.56 -5.91
CA SER A 336 -11.84 0.50 -7.07
C SER A 336 -11.44 1.49 -8.16
N THR A 337 -11.04 2.71 -7.78
CA THR A 337 -10.53 3.72 -8.72
C THR A 337 -9.30 3.21 -9.48
N PHE A 338 -8.36 2.53 -8.81
CA PHE A 338 -7.19 1.96 -9.50
C PHE A 338 -7.55 0.87 -10.52
N VAL A 339 -8.56 0.05 -10.23
CA VAL A 339 -9.07 -0.95 -11.19
C VAL A 339 -9.59 -0.25 -12.45
N PHE A 340 -10.40 0.81 -12.29
CA PHE A 340 -10.88 1.59 -13.43
C PHE A 340 -9.74 2.27 -14.21
N MET A 341 -8.75 2.85 -13.52
CA MET A 341 -7.57 3.44 -14.18
C MET A 341 -6.83 2.41 -15.05
N LYS A 342 -6.62 1.18 -14.53
CA LYS A 342 -5.97 0.10 -15.28
C LYS A 342 -6.79 -0.32 -16.50
N GLU A 343 -8.11 -0.43 -16.36
CA GLU A 343 -8.99 -0.75 -17.48
C GLU A 343 -8.93 0.32 -18.59
N ILE A 344 -8.90 1.60 -18.20
CA ILE A 344 -8.68 2.72 -19.15
C ILE A 344 -7.33 2.56 -19.86
N LEU A 345 -6.25 2.30 -19.12
CA LEU A 345 -4.91 2.16 -19.69
C LEU A 345 -4.81 0.98 -20.68
N VAL A 346 -5.39 -0.17 -20.35
CA VAL A 346 -5.48 -1.33 -21.27
C VAL A 346 -6.23 -0.96 -22.54
N THR A 347 -7.30 -0.18 -22.40
CA THR A 347 -8.06 0.29 -23.56
C THR A 347 -7.23 1.23 -24.43
N LEU A 348 -6.43 2.12 -23.83
CA LEU A 348 -5.54 3.03 -24.56
C LEU A 348 -4.41 2.29 -25.29
N GLU A 349 -3.94 1.13 -24.80
CA GLU A 349 -2.94 0.33 -25.51
C GLU A 349 -3.44 -0.21 -26.85
N SER A 350 -4.77 -0.38 -27.01
CA SER A 350 -5.37 -0.86 -28.25
C SER A 350 -5.38 0.19 -29.38
N LEU A 351 -5.14 1.47 -29.05
CA LEU A 351 -5.13 2.57 -30.01
C LEU A 351 -3.86 2.61 -30.87
N ASN A 352 -3.95 3.23 -32.05
CA ASN A 352 -2.83 3.45 -32.97
C ASN A 352 -1.98 4.65 -32.55
N LEU A 353 -1.41 4.57 -31.33
CA LEU A 353 -0.54 5.61 -30.78
C LEU A 353 0.86 5.57 -31.42
N PRO A 354 1.54 6.74 -31.54
CA PRO A 354 2.86 6.82 -32.14
C PRO A 354 3.89 5.95 -31.39
N PRO A 355 4.77 5.23 -32.12
CA PRO A 355 5.60 4.17 -31.52
C PRO A 355 6.77 4.67 -30.68
N THR A 356 7.17 5.95 -30.78
CA THR A 356 8.35 6.48 -30.07
C THR A 356 8.39 8.00 -30.03
N SER A 357 8.38 8.55 -28.81
CA SER A 357 9.10 9.78 -28.46
C SER A 357 10.05 9.42 -27.31
N GLU A 358 11.21 10.09 -27.23
CA GLU A 358 12.24 9.85 -26.23
C GLU A 358 11.65 9.74 -24.81
N ASN A 359 12.14 8.78 -24.03
CA ASN A 359 11.64 8.34 -22.71
C ASN A 359 11.80 9.37 -21.57
N HIS A 360 11.62 10.66 -21.85
CA HIS A 360 11.64 11.68 -20.83
C HIS A 360 10.22 12.06 -20.47
N PHE A 361 9.64 11.34 -19.50
CA PHE A 361 8.57 11.90 -18.67
C PHE A 361 9.17 12.97 -17.74
N ASP A 362 9.80 14.01 -18.32
CA ASP A 362 10.32 15.20 -17.63
C ASP A 362 9.24 16.27 -17.66
N ILE A 363 8.04 15.93 -17.21
CA ILE A 363 7.01 16.94 -17.07
C ILE A 363 7.12 17.51 -15.65
N ASP A 364 7.76 18.67 -15.56
CA ASP A 364 7.76 19.56 -14.40
C ASP A 364 6.32 20.08 -14.21
N LEU A 365 5.47 19.24 -13.62
CA LEU A 365 4.02 19.44 -13.57
C LEU A 365 3.60 19.99 -12.22
N ASP A 366 3.17 21.25 -12.24
CA ASP A 366 2.56 21.91 -11.10
C ASP A 366 1.25 21.24 -10.69
N LYS A 367 1.06 21.10 -9.37
CA LYS A 367 -0.16 20.60 -8.70
C LYS A 367 -1.43 21.38 -9.08
N ASP A 368 -1.27 22.61 -9.56
CA ASP A 368 -2.37 23.52 -9.89
C ASP A 368 -2.72 23.55 -11.38
N SER A 369 -2.10 22.67 -12.19
CA SER A 369 -2.38 22.59 -13.63
C SER A 369 -3.82 22.11 -13.87
N SER A 370 -4.56 22.80 -14.75
CA SER A 370 -5.85 22.31 -15.22
C SER A 370 -5.69 21.06 -16.11
N ILE A 371 -6.76 20.28 -16.30
CA ILE A 371 -6.75 19.18 -17.27
C ILE A 371 -6.44 19.72 -18.67
N GLU A 372 -6.92 20.92 -19.00
CA GLU A 372 -6.62 21.58 -20.28
C GLU A 372 -5.14 21.91 -20.49
N ASP A 373 -4.46 22.35 -19.43
CA ASP A 373 -3.03 22.65 -19.49
C ASP A 373 -2.21 21.36 -19.55
N MET A 374 -2.70 20.31 -18.88
CA MET A 374 -2.05 19.01 -18.82
C MET A 374 -2.10 18.27 -20.17
N TYR A 375 -3.27 18.17 -20.83
CA TYR A 375 -3.37 17.41 -22.08
C TYR A 375 -2.50 18.01 -23.18
N LYS A 376 -2.29 19.34 -23.17
CA LYS A 376 -1.42 20.05 -24.12
C LYS A 376 0.07 19.80 -23.88
N LYS A 377 0.45 19.45 -22.65
CA LYS A 377 1.84 19.18 -22.25
C LYS A 377 2.21 17.70 -22.42
N ILE A 378 1.24 16.79 -22.40
CA ILE A 378 1.47 15.36 -22.56
C ILE A 378 1.76 15.03 -24.03
N ASN A 379 2.98 14.57 -24.31
CA ASN A 379 3.34 13.99 -25.59
C ASN A 379 3.04 12.49 -25.57
N ILE A 380 1.90 12.08 -26.13
CA ILE A 380 1.40 10.71 -26.04
C ILE A 380 2.26 9.73 -26.85
N SER A 381 2.51 8.56 -26.28
CA SER A 381 3.18 7.44 -26.93
C SER A 381 2.80 6.12 -26.26
N ARG A 382 3.02 4.98 -26.94
CA ARG A 382 2.79 3.66 -26.32
C ARG A 382 3.68 3.40 -25.11
N SER A 383 4.92 3.91 -25.11
CA SER A 383 5.81 3.78 -23.95
C SER A 383 5.32 4.59 -22.75
N LEU A 384 4.70 5.74 -23.00
CA LEU A 384 4.10 6.56 -21.95
C LEU A 384 2.93 5.86 -21.25
N VAL A 385 2.02 5.24 -22.02
CA VAL A 385 0.88 4.49 -21.45
C VAL A 385 1.38 3.37 -20.52
N ARG A 386 2.39 2.60 -20.95
CA ARG A 386 3.03 1.57 -20.10
C ARG A 386 3.72 2.13 -18.87
N THR A 387 4.31 3.31 -19.00
CA THR A 387 4.91 4.02 -17.86
C THR A 387 3.83 4.40 -16.84
N PHE A 388 2.67 4.89 -17.29
CA PHE A 388 1.52 5.16 -16.44
C PHE A 388 0.95 3.89 -15.79
N GLU A 389 0.91 2.77 -16.51
CA GLU A 389 0.50 1.47 -15.96
C GLU A 389 1.38 1.07 -14.77
N ASN A 390 2.70 1.15 -14.93
CA ASN A 390 3.64 0.90 -13.83
C ASN A 390 3.44 1.87 -12.66
N HIS A 391 3.20 3.16 -12.91
CA HIS A 391 2.94 4.14 -11.86
C HIS A 391 1.62 3.88 -11.12
N VAL A 392 0.55 3.52 -11.85
CA VAL A 392 -0.75 3.17 -11.27
C VAL A 392 -0.65 1.89 -10.46
N GLU A 393 0.07 0.88 -10.94
CA GLU A 393 0.33 -0.36 -10.19
C GLU A 393 1.16 -0.10 -8.92
N THR A 394 2.12 0.82 -9.00
CA THR A 394 2.90 1.27 -7.84
C THR A 394 2.02 2.01 -6.83
N ALA A 395 1.12 2.87 -7.32
CA ALA A 395 0.19 3.61 -6.48
C ALA A 395 -0.84 2.73 -5.79
N GLU A 396 -1.34 1.70 -6.45
CA GLU A 396 -2.18 0.69 -5.83
C GLU A 396 -1.42 -0.04 -4.71
N ARG A 397 -0.17 -0.45 -4.95
CA ARG A 397 0.64 -1.12 -3.91
C ARG A 397 0.99 -0.20 -2.75
N LEU A 398 1.21 1.10 -2.99
CA LEU A 398 1.51 2.11 -1.98
C LEU A 398 0.25 2.80 -1.42
N TYR A 399 -0.93 2.23 -1.64
CA TYR A 399 -2.21 2.84 -1.26
C TYR A 399 -2.27 3.30 0.21
N ALA A 400 -1.64 2.56 1.13
CA ALA A 400 -1.60 2.88 2.56
C ALA A 400 -0.83 4.16 2.92
N ASN A 401 -0.08 4.77 1.99
CA ASN A 401 0.56 6.07 2.21
C ASN A 401 -0.37 7.25 1.92
N GLU A 402 -1.53 7.00 1.30
CA GLU A 402 -2.48 8.04 0.86
C GLU A 402 -1.84 9.10 -0.05
N LEU A 403 -0.89 8.69 -0.88
CA LEU A 403 -0.24 9.56 -1.87
C LEU A 403 -1.07 9.61 -3.14
N SER A 404 -1.13 10.79 -3.77
CA SER A 404 -1.63 10.94 -5.14
C SER A 404 -0.67 10.29 -6.15
N LEU A 405 -1.16 9.96 -7.34
CA LEU A 405 -0.31 9.43 -8.42
C LEU A 405 0.81 10.40 -8.79
N MET A 406 0.49 11.70 -8.82
CA MET A 406 1.48 12.77 -9.02
C MET A 406 2.59 12.72 -7.95
N GLU A 407 2.25 12.57 -6.67
CA GLU A 407 3.25 12.49 -5.61
C GLU A 407 4.15 11.28 -5.77
N ILE A 408 3.61 10.13 -6.19
CA ILE A 408 4.36 8.90 -6.43
C ILE A 408 5.33 9.05 -7.60
N ILE A 409 4.90 9.67 -8.69
CA ILE A 409 5.77 9.96 -9.83
C ILE A 409 6.89 10.93 -9.38
N ASN A 410 6.55 11.96 -8.62
CA ASN A 410 7.53 12.94 -8.13
C ASN A 410 8.45 12.38 -7.03
N LEU A 411 8.14 11.22 -6.43
CA LEU A 411 9.03 10.59 -5.45
C LEU A 411 10.37 10.19 -6.07
N SER A 412 10.40 9.73 -7.34
CA SER A 412 11.66 9.35 -8.01
C SER A 412 12.65 10.52 -8.15
N ASN A 413 12.14 11.75 -8.15
CA ASN A 413 12.90 12.99 -8.26
C ASN A 413 13.20 13.62 -6.89
N SER A 414 12.64 13.07 -5.81
CA SER A 414 12.83 13.59 -4.45
C SER A 414 14.15 13.14 -3.82
N ASN A 415 14.50 13.74 -2.67
CA ASN A 415 15.68 13.39 -1.92
C ASN A 415 15.52 12.05 -1.18
N GLU A 416 16.66 11.43 -0.84
CA GLU A 416 16.70 10.14 -0.13
C GLU A 416 15.89 10.17 1.18
N THR A 417 15.96 11.26 1.94
CA THR A 417 15.25 11.39 3.23
C THR A 417 13.73 11.35 3.07
N LYS A 418 13.18 11.97 2.03
CA LYS A 418 11.73 11.93 1.76
C LYS A 418 11.30 10.55 1.25
N GLN A 419 12.07 9.95 0.35
CA GLN A 419 11.82 8.58 -0.10
C GLN A 419 11.83 7.60 1.08
N LEU A 420 12.83 7.70 1.97
CA LEU A 420 12.97 6.85 3.14
C LEU A 420 11.78 7.01 4.09
N HIS A 421 11.37 8.26 4.36
CA HIS A 421 10.22 8.54 5.21
C HIS A 421 8.92 7.89 4.69
N GLU A 422 8.64 8.01 3.38
CA GLU A 422 7.46 7.39 2.79
C GLU A 422 7.54 5.85 2.78
N LEU A 423 8.74 5.28 2.59
CA LEU A 423 8.95 3.84 2.67
C LEU A 423 8.69 3.30 4.10
N GLU A 424 9.28 3.96 5.11
CA GLU A 424 9.06 3.60 6.51
C GLU A 424 7.59 3.74 6.91
N ARG A 425 6.93 4.80 6.44
CA ARG A 425 5.49 5.02 6.65
C ARG A 425 4.65 3.90 6.02
N PHE A 426 5.00 3.47 4.80
CA PHE A 426 4.33 2.38 4.11
C PHE A 426 4.45 1.07 4.89
N ILE A 427 5.69 0.70 5.23
CA ILE A 427 5.98 -0.53 5.99
C ILE A 427 5.28 -0.49 7.34
N ALA A 428 5.30 0.66 8.04
CA ALA A 428 4.64 0.80 9.34
C ALA A 428 3.11 0.70 9.27
N ASN A 429 2.49 1.20 8.19
CA ASN A 429 1.04 1.10 7.99
C ASN A 429 0.60 -0.31 7.61
N GLU A 430 1.29 -0.94 6.67
CA GLU A 430 0.99 -2.31 6.22
C GLU A 430 1.28 -3.37 7.30
N ALA A 431 2.34 -3.18 8.08
CA ALA A 431 2.70 -4.08 9.17
C ALA A 431 1.60 -4.22 10.23
N LYS A 432 0.68 -3.25 10.35
CA LYS A 432 -0.48 -3.34 11.27
C LYS A 432 -1.45 -4.46 10.86
N TYR A 433 -1.49 -4.80 9.58
CA TYR A 433 -2.41 -5.80 9.03
C TYR A 433 -1.76 -7.19 8.87
N GLY A 434 -0.42 -7.26 8.84
CA GLY A 434 0.34 -8.50 8.71
C GLY A 434 0.38 -9.32 10.00
N LYS A 435 -0.51 -10.31 10.13
CA LYS A 435 -0.60 -11.21 11.30
C LYS A 435 0.03 -12.59 11.07
N ASN A 436 0.23 -13.00 9.82
CA ASN A 436 0.73 -14.32 9.49
C ASN A 436 1.77 -14.29 8.35
N ALA A 437 2.49 -15.40 8.17
CA ALA A 437 3.53 -15.54 7.16
C ALA A 437 3.03 -15.32 5.72
N LYS A 438 1.78 -15.70 5.41
CA LYS A 438 1.20 -15.51 4.07
C LYS A 438 1.01 -14.02 3.76
N GLN A 439 0.46 -13.26 4.70
CA GLN A 439 0.26 -11.81 4.55
C GLN A 439 1.60 -11.09 4.43
N TRP A 440 2.58 -11.44 5.26
CA TRP A 440 3.93 -10.88 5.15
C TRP A 440 4.62 -11.24 3.84
N ASN A 441 4.47 -12.46 3.33
CA ASN A 441 5.02 -12.84 2.04
C ASN A 441 4.40 -12.02 0.89
N LEU A 442 3.10 -11.70 0.96
CA LEU A 442 2.45 -10.81 -0.02
C LEU A 442 2.95 -9.36 0.10
N LEU A 443 3.11 -8.85 1.33
CA LEU A 443 3.63 -7.51 1.59
C LEU A 443 5.08 -7.37 1.09
N LEU A 444 5.96 -8.29 1.49
CA LEU A 444 7.34 -8.33 1.01
C LEU A 444 7.39 -8.49 -0.51
N GLY A 445 6.57 -9.38 -1.08
CA GLY A 445 6.43 -9.51 -2.54
C GLY A 445 6.12 -8.18 -3.22
N SER A 446 5.20 -7.39 -2.64
CA SER A 446 4.81 -6.08 -3.16
C SER A 446 5.92 -5.04 -3.01
N ILE A 447 6.57 -4.97 -1.85
CA ILE A 447 7.68 -4.04 -1.58
C ILE A 447 8.85 -4.30 -2.54
N TYR A 448 9.32 -5.54 -2.63
CA TYR A 448 10.45 -5.88 -3.50
C TYR A 448 10.10 -5.81 -4.99
N TRP A 449 8.83 -5.99 -5.35
CA TRP A 449 8.39 -5.72 -6.72
C TRP A 449 8.56 -4.24 -7.07
N ILE A 450 8.20 -3.32 -6.17
CA ILE A 450 8.34 -1.87 -6.40
C ILE A 450 9.81 -1.55 -6.65
N PHE A 451 10.72 -2.05 -5.81
CA PHE A 451 12.16 -1.81 -5.96
C PHE A 451 12.77 -2.40 -7.24
N LYS A 452 12.24 -3.53 -7.72
CA LYS A 452 12.77 -4.20 -8.93
C LYS A 452 12.23 -3.63 -10.24
N ASN A 453 10.99 -3.15 -10.24
CA ASN A 453 10.28 -2.78 -11.49
C ASN A 453 10.04 -1.28 -11.65
N THR A 454 10.38 -0.46 -10.64
CA THR A 454 10.04 0.97 -10.63
C THR A 454 11.23 1.83 -10.21
N THR A 455 11.15 3.13 -10.51
CA THR A 455 12.14 4.13 -10.09
C THR A 455 11.67 4.97 -8.89
N THR A 456 10.54 4.63 -8.25
CA THR A 456 9.94 5.42 -7.17
C THR A 456 10.86 5.60 -5.96
N PHE A 457 11.57 4.54 -5.57
CA PHE A 457 12.53 4.54 -4.45
C PHE A 457 13.99 4.40 -4.94
N ASN A 458 14.32 5.02 -6.08
CA ASN A 458 15.62 4.91 -6.74
C ASN A 458 16.82 5.46 -5.94
N ARG A 459 16.60 6.20 -4.85
CA ARG A 459 17.68 6.70 -3.97
C ARG A 459 17.96 5.78 -2.78
N ILE A 460 17.13 4.75 -2.56
CA ILE A 460 17.27 3.79 -1.48
C ILE A 460 17.87 2.50 -2.04
N SER A 461 18.95 2.02 -1.44
CA SER A 461 19.52 0.73 -1.84
C SER A 461 18.67 -0.44 -1.34
N VAL A 462 18.76 -1.59 -2.01
CA VAL A 462 18.09 -2.82 -1.54
C VAL A 462 18.63 -3.24 -0.17
N GLU A 463 19.91 -3.01 0.10
CA GLU A 463 20.50 -3.28 1.43
C GLU A 463 19.89 -2.40 2.52
N GLN A 464 19.63 -1.12 2.26
CA GLN A 464 18.94 -0.24 3.21
C GLN A 464 17.49 -0.72 3.44
N LEU A 465 16.78 -1.11 2.38
CA LEU A 465 15.44 -1.70 2.50
C LEU A 465 15.47 -2.96 3.37
N ASP A 466 16.42 -3.86 3.14
CA ASP A 466 16.57 -5.09 3.90
C ASP A 466 16.76 -4.80 5.39
N VAL A 467 17.52 -3.75 5.74
CA VAL A 467 17.74 -3.33 7.14
C VAL A 467 16.42 -2.86 7.77
N ILE A 468 15.65 -2.02 7.07
CA ILE A 468 14.37 -1.52 7.58
C ILE A 468 13.38 -2.67 7.81
N ILE A 469 13.30 -3.61 6.87
CA ILE A 469 12.42 -4.78 6.99
C ILE A 469 12.88 -5.69 8.13
N PHE A 470 14.19 -5.94 8.24
CA PHE A 470 14.75 -6.71 9.34
C PHE A 470 14.41 -6.09 10.70
N GLU A 471 14.70 -4.80 10.89
CA GLU A 471 14.43 -4.08 12.14
C GLU A 471 12.94 -4.10 12.48
N LYS A 472 12.05 -3.93 11.48
CA LYS A 472 10.60 -3.98 11.69
C LYS A 472 10.11 -5.37 12.10
N LEU A 473 10.58 -6.43 11.46
CA LEU A 473 10.21 -7.80 11.81
C LEU A 473 10.71 -8.20 13.20
N VAL A 474 11.91 -7.75 13.58
CA VAL A 474 12.47 -7.95 14.93
C VAL A 474 11.67 -7.17 15.98
N GLU A 475 11.30 -5.91 15.72
CA GLU A 475 10.45 -5.10 16.60
C GLU A 475 9.11 -5.79 16.88
N LEU A 476 8.51 -6.38 15.85
CA LEU A 476 7.26 -7.14 15.93
C LEU A 476 7.42 -8.56 16.47
N LYS A 477 8.66 -9.01 16.72
CA LYS A 477 9.01 -10.35 17.24
C LYS A 477 8.56 -11.48 16.31
N PHE A 478 8.53 -11.22 15.01
CA PHE A 478 8.16 -12.21 13.98
C PHE A 478 9.38 -13.00 13.51
N PHE A 479 10.07 -13.66 14.45
CA PHE A 479 11.29 -14.42 14.18
C PHE A 479 11.09 -15.56 13.18
N ASP A 480 9.94 -16.23 13.20
CA ASP A 480 9.60 -17.29 12.23
C ASP A 480 9.48 -16.78 10.78
N ILE A 481 8.94 -15.57 10.61
CA ILE A 481 8.82 -14.94 9.28
C ILE A 481 10.20 -14.46 8.84
N LEU A 482 10.98 -13.94 9.78
CA LEU A 482 12.34 -13.48 9.54
C LEU A 482 13.23 -14.62 9.01
N SER A 483 13.22 -15.80 9.64
CA SER A 483 14.00 -16.97 9.20
C SER A 483 13.44 -17.66 7.96
N ASN A 484 12.13 -17.96 7.94
CA ASN A 484 11.58 -18.86 6.92
C ASN A 484 11.10 -18.15 5.65
N THR A 485 10.89 -16.83 5.69
CA THR A 485 10.37 -16.06 4.54
C THR A 485 11.35 -14.99 4.09
N PHE A 486 11.71 -14.07 4.99
CA PHE A 486 12.55 -12.93 4.65
C PHE A 486 13.97 -13.35 4.28
N ARG A 487 14.65 -14.12 5.14
CA ARG A 487 16.03 -14.59 4.91
C ARG A 487 16.18 -15.35 3.59
N ILE A 488 15.24 -16.24 3.29
CA ILE A 488 15.36 -17.19 2.17
C ILE A 488 15.02 -16.53 0.82
N LYS A 489 14.00 -15.68 0.76
CA LYS A 489 13.44 -15.21 -0.52
C LYS A 489 13.83 -13.79 -0.91
N TYR A 490 14.13 -12.94 0.07
CA TYR A 490 14.18 -11.50 -0.13
C TYR A 490 15.51 -10.88 0.29
N CYS A 491 16.03 -11.30 1.44
CA CYS A 491 17.24 -10.74 2.05
C CYS A 491 18.48 -10.94 1.16
N THR A 492 19.25 -9.87 1.01
CA THR A 492 20.51 -9.80 0.24
C THR A 492 21.76 -9.78 1.13
N PHE A 493 21.58 -9.75 2.46
CA PHE A 493 22.69 -9.71 3.41
C PHE A 493 23.58 -10.96 3.31
N SER A 494 24.90 -10.76 3.38
CA SER A 494 25.82 -11.85 3.71
C SER A 494 25.53 -12.41 5.11
N ASP A 495 25.98 -13.64 5.37
CA ASP A 495 25.87 -14.27 6.69
C ASP A 495 26.52 -13.40 7.79
N ASP A 496 27.67 -12.78 7.50
CA ASP A 496 28.36 -11.88 8.45
C ASP A 496 27.55 -10.63 8.83
N VAL A 497 26.80 -10.05 7.88
CA VAL A 497 25.96 -8.87 8.14
C VAL A 497 24.70 -9.28 8.90
N TRP A 498 24.11 -10.42 8.52
CA TRP A 498 22.96 -11.00 9.20
C TRP A 498 23.26 -11.28 10.68
N ASP A 499 24.31 -12.04 10.97
CA ASP A 499 24.67 -12.42 12.34
C ASP A 499 24.94 -11.18 13.21
N ARG A 500 25.63 -10.18 12.66
CA ARG A 500 25.88 -8.91 13.38
C ARG A 500 24.60 -8.17 13.75
N LEU A 501 23.62 -8.09 12.83
CA LEU A 501 22.34 -7.44 13.08
C LEU A 501 21.49 -8.22 14.10
N VAL A 502 21.51 -9.55 14.02
CA VAL A 502 20.86 -10.45 14.99
C VAL A 502 21.45 -10.26 16.38
N ILE A 503 22.78 -10.32 16.51
CA ILE A 503 23.48 -10.16 17.80
C ILE A 503 23.21 -8.78 18.40
N LYS A 504 23.27 -7.72 17.60
CA LYS A 504 22.93 -6.35 18.02
C LYS A 504 21.55 -6.31 18.68
N HIS A 505 20.54 -6.92 18.05
CA HIS A 505 19.17 -6.91 18.57
C HIS A 505 18.96 -7.86 19.75
N ALA A 506 19.63 -9.01 19.76
CA ALA A 506 19.61 -9.93 20.88
C ALA A 506 20.12 -9.23 22.16
N TRP A 507 21.21 -8.46 22.07
CA TRP A 507 21.71 -7.63 23.18
C TRP A 507 20.74 -6.51 23.60
N ILE A 508 20.06 -5.87 22.64
CA ILE A 508 19.01 -4.87 22.96
C ILE A 508 17.88 -5.51 23.77
N PHE A 509 17.45 -6.71 23.42
CA PHE A 509 16.43 -7.43 24.19
C PHE A 509 16.93 -7.86 25.56
N TYR A 510 18.16 -8.38 25.66
CA TYR A 510 18.77 -8.73 26.95
C TYR A 510 18.79 -7.53 27.91
N ASN A 511 19.26 -6.38 27.44
CA ASN A 511 19.35 -5.15 28.25
C ASN A 511 17.98 -4.56 28.64
N LYS A 512 16.91 -4.89 27.90
CA LYS A 512 15.54 -4.47 28.20
C LYS A 512 14.79 -5.46 29.10
N ALA A 513 15.36 -6.64 29.36
CA ALA A 513 14.71 -7.65 30.19
C ALA A 513 14.61 -7.18 31.65
N THR A 514 13.40 -7.34 32.22
CA THR A 514 13.07 -6.96 33.60
C THR A 514 13.04 -8.15 34.55
N ASN A 515 13.25 -9.36 34.04
CA ASN A 515 13.29 -10.59 34.80
C ASN A 515 14.31 -11.54 34.15
N CYS A 516 14.72 -12.54 34.93
CA CYS A 516 15.78 -13.47 34.58
C CYS A 516 15.27 -14.77 33.90
N ASP A 517 13.96 -14.91 33.67
CA ASP A 517 13.39 -16.13 33.08
C ASP A 517 13.56 -16.13 31.56
N LYS A 518 14.33 -17.08 31.04
CA LYS A 518 14.63 -17.16 29.60
C LYS A 518 13.41 -17.55 28.74
N TYR A 519 12.32 -18.01 29.35
CA TYR A 519 11.09 -18.38 28.64
C TYR A 519 10.05 -17.27 28.64
N ILE A 520 10.32 -16.09 29.21
CA ILE A 520 9.36 -15.01 29.32
C ILE A 520 9.95 -13.65 28.88
N GLY A 521 9.09 -12.76 28.40
CA GLY A 521 9.40 -11.34 28.24
C GLY A 521 10.49 -11.07 27.18
N TYR A 522 11.35 -10.10 27.46
CA TYR A 522 12.45 -9.74 26.55
C TYR A 522 13.60 -10.74 26.57
N LEU A 523 13.80 -11.50 27.64
CA LEU A 523 14.87 -12.50 27.67
C LEU A 523 14.56 -13.66 26.71
N LYS A 524 13.29 -14.11 26.66
CA LYS A 524 12.81 -15.01 25.60
C LYS A 524 13.06 -14.45 24.20
N ASN A 525 12.73 -13.18 23.96
CA ASN A 525 12.96 -12.57 22.65
C ASN A 525 14.46 -12.48 22.30
N SER A 526 15.34 -12.29 23.29
CA SER A 526 16.79 -12.34 23.11
C SER A 526 17.23 -13.74 22.67
N LEU A 527 16.76 -14.78 23.36
CA LEU A 527 17.04 -16.17 23.04
C LEU A 527 16.49 -16.57 21.66
N ASP A 528 15.22 -16.28 21.39
CA ASP A 528 14.57 -16.53 20.10
C ASP A 528 15.33 -15.82 18.97
N CYS A 529 15.81 -14.59 19.19
CA CYS A 529 16.61 -13.86 18.23
C CYS A 529 17.96 -14.55 17.97
N LEU A 530 18.64 -15.04 19.01
CA LEU A 530 19.89 -15.80 18.86
C LEU A 530 19.72 -17.10 18.05
N THR A 531 18.53 -17.71 18.05
CA THR A 531 18.29 -18.92 17.22
C THR A 531 18.41 -18.67 15.71
N LEU A 532 18.43 -17.40 15.29
CA LEU A 532 18.55 -16.98 13.89
C LEU A 532 19.99 -16.90 13.40
N ILE A 533 20.98 -17.09 14.27
CA ILE A 533 22.40 -17.00 13.92
C ILE A 533 22.81 -18.16 13.02
N THR A 534 23.61 -17.83 12.01
CA THR A 534 24.10 -18.79 11.02
C THR A 534 25.39 -19.47 11.46
N ASP A 535 26.34 -18.72 12.02
CA ASP A 535 27.56 -19.28 12.59
C ASP A 535 27.37 -19.70 14.05
N SER A 536 27.24 -21.01 14.28
CA SER A 536 27.11 -21.58 15.63
C SER A 536 28.32 -21.32 16.53
N ASN A 537 29.49 -20.96 15.96
CA ASN A 537 30.71 -20.67 16.69
C ASN A 537 30.96 -19.16 16.88
N ASN A 538 29.99 -18.32 16.54
CA ASN A 538 30.10 -16.88 16.73
C ASN A 538 30.31 -16.56 18.23
N LYS A 539 31.45 -15.92 18.56
CA LYS A 539 31.86 -15.70 19.95
C LYS A 539 30.87 -14.84 20.73
N ASP A 540 30.35 -13.77 20.13
CA ASP A 540 29.41 -12.86 20.79
C ASP A 540 28.05 -13.55 21.03
N ALA A 541 27.65 -14.43 20.12
CA ALA A 541 26.46 -15.26 20.25
C ALA A 541 26.58 -16.27 21.40
N LEU A 542 27.71 -16.99 21.45
CA LEU A 542 28.02 -17.94 22.51
C LEU A 542 28.11 -17.24 23.86
N GLN A 543 28.75 -16.07 23.92
CA GLN A 543 28.79 -15.23 25.09
C GLN A 543 27.37 -14.90 25.58
N LEU A 544 26.52 -14.31 24.73
CA LEU A 544 25.18 -13.93 25.14
C LEU A 544 24.32 -15.14 25.53
N ASN A 545 24.44 -16.27 24.83
CA ASN A 545 23.73 -17.51 25.18
C ASN A 545 24.15 -18.05 26.55
N ASN A 546 25.46 -18.05 26.86
CA ASN A 546 25.95 -18.43 28.19
C ASN A 546 25.40 -17.49 29.27
N LEU A 547 25.36 -16.18 29.00
CA LEU A 547 24.83 -15.21 29.94
C LEU A 547 23.32 -15.37 30.18
N ILE A 548 22.54 -15.63 29.13
CA ILE A 548 21.09 -15.93 29.25
C ILE A 548 20.86 -17.17 30.10
N ASN A 549 21.64 -18.24 29.88
CA ASN A 549 21.51 -19.46 30.68
C ASN A 549 21.95 -19.26 32.12
N ALA A 550 23.07 -18.55 32.36
CA ALA A 550 23.51 -18.20 33.71
C ALA A 550 22.42 -17.44 34.47
N VAL A 551 21.85 -16.41 33.85
CA VAL A 551 20.81 -15.58 34.47
C VAL A 551 19.52 -16.36 34.72
N ASN A 552 19.16 -17.28 33.83
CA ASN A 552 18.04 -18.20 34.08
C ASN A 552 18.29 -19.08 35.31
N ASP A 553 19.49 -19.63 35.43
CA ASP A 553 19.84 -20.51 36.54
C ASP A 553 19.86 -19.74 37.87
N LEU A 554 20.15 -18.43 37.86
CA LEU A 554 20.05 -17.57 39.05
C LEU A 554 18.66 -17.59 39.72
N LEU A 555 17.60 -17.95 38.99
CA LEU A 555 16.25 -18.08 39.54
C LEU A 555 16.10 -19.23 40.54
N GLU A 556 17.02 -20.20 40.56
CA GLU A 556 17.01 -21.27 41.56
C GLU A 556 17.31 -20.75 42.98
N TRP A 557 17.91 -19.56 43.10
CA TRP A 557 18.35 -19.01 44.37
C TRP A 557 17.65 -17.68 44.69
N LYS A 558 17.48 -17.41 45.99
CA LYS A 558 17.09 -16.08 46.45
C LYS A 558 18.26 -15.14 46.22
N LEU A 559 18.10 -14.16 45.33
CA LEU A 559 19.16 -13.23 45.00
C LEU A 559 18.63 -11.80 44.90
N TYR A 560 19.23 -10.89 45.67
CA TYR A 560 19.05 -9.44 45.58
C TYR A 560 20.30 -8.76 46.11
N PHE A 561 20.73 -7.69 45.45
CA PHE A 561 21.87 -6.89 45.91
C PHE A 561 21.40 -5.72 46.79
N GLU A 562 20.21 -5.21 46.52
CA GLU A 562 19.52 -4.20 47.31
C GLU A 562 18.15 -4.73 47.75
N VAL A 563 17.81 -4.52 49.02
CA VAL A 563 16.56 -5.04 49.60
C VAL A 563 15.36 -4.45 48.87
N GLY A 564 14.51 -5.32 48.32
CA GLY A 564 13.29 -4.91 47.62
C GLY A 564 13.47 -4.57 46.14
N ILE A 565 14.69 -4.61 45.60
CA ILE A 565 14.96 -4.41 44.17
C ILE A 565 15.17 -5.77 43.50
N PRO A 566 14.31 -6.17 42.55
CA PRO A 566 14.48 -7.43 41.82
C PRO A 566 15.70 -7.35 40.91
N ILE A 567 16.37 -8.48 40.72
CA ILE A 567 17.50 -8.58 39.81
C ILE A 567 17.01 -8.59 38.37
N THR A 568 17.78 -7.90 37.53
CA THR A 568 17.58 -7.88 36.08
C THR A 568 18.82 -8.40 35.38
N PRO A 569 18.69 -8.96 34.17
CA PRO A 569 19.84 -9.42 33.38
C PRO A 569 20.87 -8.29 33.13
N LYS A 570 20.39 -7.04 32.95
CA LYS A 570 21.24 -5.87 32.82
C LYS A 570 22.11 -5.63 34.07
N TYR A 571 21.53 -5.78 35.26
CA TYR A 571 22.26 -5.61 36.52
C TYR A 571 23.37 -6.65 36.69
N ILE A 572 23.12 -7.91 36.30
CA ILE A 572 24.14 -8.97 36.29
C ILE A 572 25.29 -8.63 35.35
N LEU A 573 24.98 -8.12 34.15
CA LEU A 573 25.98 -7.67 33.19
C LEU A 573 26.82 -6.50 33.72
N GLU A 574 26.19 -5.50 34.33
CA GLU A 574 26.86 -4.32 34.90
C GLU A 574 27.74 -4.66 36.09
N MET A 575 27.39 -5.69 36.88
CA MET A 575 28.19 -6.07 38.03
C MET A 575 29.54 -6.68 37.64
N ASN A 576 29.58 -7.43 36.53
CA ASN A 576 30.79 -7.98 35.91
C ASN A 576 31.75 -8.70 36.88
N ASP A 577 31.21 -9.37 37.91
CA ASP A 577 31.99 -10.08 38.93
C ASP A 577 31.28 -11.39 39.32
N PRO A 578 31.65 -12.52 38.70
CA PRO A 578 31.05 -13.83 38.96
C PRO A 578 31.10 -14.26 40.44
N PHE A 579 32.24 -14.09 41.13
CA PHE A 579 32.37 -14.50 42.52
C PHE A 579 31.47 -13.68 43.45
N LYS A 580 31.33 -12.38 43.20
CA LYS A 580 30.39 -11.55 43.98
C LYS A 580 28.93 -12.01 43.84
N ILE A 581 28.52 -12.54 42.69
CA ILE A 581 27.19 -13.15 42.52
C ILE A 581 27.07 -14.37 43.42
N VAL A 582 28.05 -15.28 43.34
CA VAL A 582 28.05 -16.53 44.10
C VAL A 582 28.09 -16.28 45.61
N SER A 583 28.94 -15.37 46.09
CA SER A 583 28.98 -14.98 47.50
C SER A 583 27.62 -14.44 47.96
N LYS A 584 26.91 -13.69 47.13
CA LYS A 584 25.58 -13.20 47.48
C LYS A 584 24.52 -14.30 47.49
N ILE A 585 24.65 -15.32 46.65
CA ILE A 585 23.83 -16.54 46.73
C ILE A 585 24.07 -17.23 48.08
N LEU A 586 25.32 -17.46 48.44
CA LEU A 586 25.69 -18.13 49.70
C LEU A 586 25.18 -17.37 50.94
N GLU A 587 25.27 -16.03 50.94
CA GLU A 587 24.77 -15.18 52.02
C GLU A 587 23.24 -15.28 52.20
N LEU A 588 22.49 -15.37 51.10
CA LEU A 588 21.03 -15.29 51.13
C LEU A 588 20.33 -16.66 51.21
N ASN A 589 21.06 -17.75 51.00
CA ASN A 589 20.53 -19.11 50.88
C ASN A 589 21.35 -20.06 51.78
N GLY A 590 20.85 -20.30 53.00
CA GLY A 590 21.59 -20.95 54.09
C GLY A 590 22.06 -22.39 53.87
N GLU A 591 21.69 -23.06 52.78
CA GLU A 591 22.12 -24.44 52.45
C GLU A 591 22.84 -24.52 51.09
N SER A 592 23.06 -23.39 50.43
CA SER A 592 23.57 -23.38 49.05
C SER A 592 25.03 -23.83 48.94
N TYR A 593 25.82 -23.80 50.03
CA TYR A 593 27.19 -24.32 50.07
C TYR A 593 27.27 -25.84 49.89
N HIS A 594 26.18 -26.59 50.11
CA HIS A 594 26.11 -28.02 49.78
C HIS A 594 25.96 -28.28 48.27
N GLN A 595 25.76 -27.24 47.45
CA GLN A 595 25.48 -27.34 46.01
C GLN A 595 26.68 -26.94 45.14
N SER A 596 27.90 -27.29 45.55
CA SER A 596 29.15 -26.84 44.90
C SER A 596 29.17 -27.08 43.39
N SER A 597 28.74 -28.26 42.90
CA SER A 597 28.68 -28.53 41.45
C SER A 597 27.72 -27.61 40.69
N LYS A 598 26.60 -27.21 41.29
CA LYS A 598 25.66 -26.25 40.66
C LYS A 598 26.26 -24.85 40.62
N LEU A 599 26.85 -24.41 41.74
CA LEU A 599 27.52 -23.10 41.83
C LEU A 599 28.72 -23.03 40.88
N PHE A 600 29.46 -24.12 40.72
CA PHE A 600 30.58 -24.22 39.79
C PHE A 600 30.11 -24.11 38.33
N ASN A 601 29.04 -24.81 37.94
CA ASN A 601 28.46 -24.69 36.61
C ASN A 601 27.93 -23.28 36.33
N LEU A 602 27.23 -22.67 37.30
CA LEU A 602 26.81 -21.27 37.22
C LEU A 602 28.01 -20.34 37.01
N LEU A 603 29.07 -20.52 37.80
CA LEU A 603 30.28 -19.71 37.73
C LEU A 603 30.94 -19.79 36.35
N LYS A 604 31.03 -20.99 35.75
CA LYS A 604 31.51 -21.16 34.37
C LYS A 604 30.68 -20.38 33.37
N MET A 605 29.35 -20.50 33.43
CA MET A 605 28.47 -19.78 32.51
C MET A 605 28.55 -18.26 32.71
N LEU A 606 28.71 -17.78 33.95
CA LEU A 606 28.91 -16.37 34.25
C LEU A 606 30.24 -15.86 33.67
N ILE A 607 31.35 -16.59 33.85
CA ILE A 607 32.66 -16.21 33.29
C ILE A 607 32.60 -16.13 31.76
N LEU A 608 32.01 -17.15 31.13
CA LEU A 608 31.82 -17.20 29.68
C LEU A 608 30.89 -16.08 29.18
N GLY A 609 29.79 -15.83 29.89
CA GLY A 609 28.78 -14.86 29.51
C GLY A 609 29.18 -13.40 29.72
N LEU A 610 29.92 -13.13 30.80
CA LEU A 610 30.49 -11.80 31.08
C LEU A 610 31.79 -11.54 30.30
N ALA A 611 32.35 -12.58 29.67
CA ALA A 611 33.64 -12.54 28.98
C ALA A 611 34.77 -11.97 29.86
N CYS A 612 34.76 -12.31 31.15
CA CYS A 612 35.70 -11.79 32.15
C CYS A 612 36.86 -12.76 32.45
N TYR A 613 37.18 -13.68 31.54
CA TYR A 613 38.20 -14.72 31.75
C TYR A 613 39.62 -14.19 32.05
N GLU A 614 39.92 -12.93 31.76
CA GLU A 614 41.21 -12.28 32.09
C GLU A 614 41.14 -11.38 33.35
N SER A 615 39.96 -11.15 33.93
CA SER A 615 39.83 -10.21 35.06
C SER A 615 40.38 -10.75 36.38
N ASP A 616 40.43 -12.07 36.53
CA ASP A 616 40.97 -12.78 37.68
C ASP A 616 41.83 -13.96 37.18
N SER A 617 42.97 -14.20 37.84
CA SER A 617 43.90 -15.27 37.44
C SER A 617 43.28 -16.66 37.51
N VAL A 618 42.24 -16.85 38.32
CA VAL A 618 41.57 -18.13 38.52
C VAL A 618 40.52 -18.39 37.43
N TYR A 619 39.93 -17.33 36.84
CA TYR A 619 38.88 -17.48 35.83
C TYR A 619 39.35 -18.18 34.56
N LYS A 620 40.65 -18.12 34.22
CA LYS A 620 41.23 -18.85 33.07
C LYS A 620 41.00 -20.37 33.10
N HIS A 621 40.70 -20.93 34.28
CA HIS A 621 40.46 -22.37 34.50
C HIS A 621 38.98 -22.79 34.32
N TYR A 622 38.11 -21.92 33.79
CA TYR A 622 36.69 -22.24 33.60
C TYR A 622 36.44 -23.46 32.70
N ASP A 623 37.29 -23.69 31.69
CA ASP A 623 37.13 -24.79 30.72
C ASP A 623 37.71 -26.11 31.23
N GLU A 624 38.44 -26.09 32.35
CA GLU A 624 38.99 -27.29 32.95
C GLU A 624 37.88 -28.15 33.59
N PRO A 625 38.05 -29.49 33.61
CA PRO A 625 37.07 -30.38 34.22
C PRO A 625 36.87 -30.08 35.72
N GLU A 626 35.72 -30.48 36.26
CA GLU A 626 35.39 -30.40 37.69
C GLU A 626 36.20 -31.45 38.48
N THR A 627 37.51 -31.25 38.55
CA THR A 627 38.43 -32.05 39.35
C THR A 627 38.83 -31.29 40.60
N THR A 628 39.16 -31.99 41.67
CA THR A 628 39.58 -31.39 42.95
C THR A 628 40.80 -30.46 42.83
N THR A 629 41.63 -30.65 41.80
CA THR A 629 42.80 -29.80 41.51
C THR A 629 42.49 -28.57 40.66
N ASN A 630 41.24 -28.33 40.28
CA ASN A 630 40.86 -27.16 39.49
C ASN A 630 40.88 -25.90 40.38
N PRO A 631 41.72 -24.89 40.09
CA PRO A 631 41.83 -23.69 40.93
C PRO A 631 40.52 -22.92 41.08
N LEU A 632 39.65 -22.93 40.06
CA LEU A 632 38.33 -22.28 40.11
C LEU A 632 37.40 -22.98 41.11
N LEU A 633 37.41 -24.31 41.14
CA LEU A 633 36.63 -25.09 42.10
C LEU A 633 37.17 -24.91 43.52
N VAL A 634 38.50 -24.89 43.68
CA VAL A 634 39.14 -24.65 44.98
C VAL A 634 38.78 -23.26 45.51
N LYS A 635 38.80 -22.23 44.66
CA LYS A 635 38.37 -20.88 45.06
C LYS A 635 36.91 -20.84 45.48
N LEU A 636 36.03 -21.50 44.73
CA LEU A 636 34.62 -21.64 45.10
C LEU A 636 34.46 -22.32 46.48
N LYS A 637 35.15 -23.44 46.70
CA LYS A 637 35.14 -24.16 47.99
C LYS A 637 35.67 -23.31 49.15
N LEU A 638 36.67 -22.47 48.92
CA LEU A 638 37.15 -21.53 49.93
C LEU A 638 36.09 -20.48 50.29
N ILE A 639 35.34 -19.99 49.31
CA ILE A 639 34.21 -19.09 49.56
C ILE A 639 33.10 -19.85 50.32
N GLU A 640 32.76 -21.07 49.91
CA GLU A 640 31.80 -21.93 50.63
C GLU A 640 32.22 -22.16 52.09
N LEU A 641 33.51 -22.32 52.35
CA LEU A 641 34.07 -22.42 53.70
C LEU A 641 33.83 -21.14 54.51
N ASP A 642 34.07 -19.96 53.94
CA ASP A 642 33.83 -18.67 54.64
C ASP A 642 32.40 -18.54 55.15
N PHE A 643 31.42 -19.00 54.37
CA PHE A 643 30.01 -18.93 54.74
C PHE A 643 29.59 -20.06 55.68
N SER A 644 30.00 -21.30 55.39
CA SER A 644 29.62 -22.46 56.19
C SER A 644 30.27 -22.46 57.58
N ALA A 645 31.45 -21.85 57.74
CA ALA A 645 32.22 -21.87 58.99
C ALA A 645 31.55 -21.19 60.18
N VAL A 646 30.39 -20.53 60.01
CA VAL A 646 29.59 -19.95 61.10
C VAL A 646 28.37 -20.83 61.42
N VAL A 647 27.97 -21.72 60.50
CA VAL A 647 26.67 -22.38 60.51
C VAL A 647 26.79 -23.90 60.63
N ASP A 648 27.70 -24.54 59.91
CA ASP A 648 27.80 -26.00 59.79
C ASP A 648 29.25 -26.48 60.01
N PHE A 649 29.54 -26.90 61.25
CA PHE A 649 30.88 -27.35 61.62
C PHE A 649 31.33 -28.59 60.85
N GLU A 650 30.47 -29.59 60.65
CA GLU A 650 30.86 -30.87 60.03
C GLU A 650 31.24 -30.67 58.57
N PHE A 651 30.41 -29.93 57.81
CA PHE A 651 30.73 -29.58 56.43
C PHE A 651 32.02 -28.77 56.36
N SER A 652 32.13 -27.68 57.13
CA SER A 652 33.31 -26.82 57.11
C SER A 652 34.57 -27.52 57.55
N TYR A 653 34.50 -28.43 58.52
CA TYR A 653 35.64 -29.23 58.97
C TYR A 653 36.11 -30.18 57.87
N ASN A 654 35.20 -30.96 57.28
CA ASN A 654 35.55 -31.90 56.21
C ASN A 654 36.14 -31.16 55.00
N LEU A 655 35.51 -30.05 54.60
CA LEU A 655 36.00 -29.20 53.51
C LEU A 655 37.35 -28.57 53.84
N SER A 656 37.56 -28.12 55.07
CA SER A 656 38.83 -27.56 55.53
C SER A 656 39.98 -28.58 55.42
N ILE A 657 39.73 -29.80 55.89
CA ILE A 657 40.72 -30.88 55.83
C ILE A 657 41.02 -31.25 54.37
N GLU A 658 39.99 -31.38 53.53
CA GLU A 658 40.15 -31.63 52.09
C GLU A 658 41.05 -30.59 51.43
N LEU A 659 40.77 -29.29 51.64
CA LEU A 659 41.49 -28.18 51.02
C LEU A 659 42.94 -28.09 51.52
N ILE A 660 43.18 -28.29 52.82
CA ILE A 660 44.54 -28.25 53.39
C ILE A 660 45.37 -29.44 52.90
N ASP A 661 44.80 -30.65 52.93
CA ASP A 661 45.51 -31.86 52.47
C ASP A 661 45.85 -31.74 50.98
N LEU A 662 44.93 -31.22 50.17
CA LEU A 662 45.14 -30.95 48.75
C LEU A 662 46.24 -29.90 48.52
N ALA A 663 46.24 -28.79 49.27
CA ALA A 663 47.30 -27.79 49.18
C ALA A 663 48.68 -28.38 49.51
N VAL A 664 48.76 -29.19 50.57
CA VAL A 664 50.02 -29.83 50.99
C VAL A 664 50.50 -30.84 49.95
N GLU A 665 49.61 -31.69 49.44
CA GLU A 665 49.93 -32.71 48.43
C GLU A 665 50.46 -32.07 47.14
N TYR A 666 49.84 -30.98 46.69
CA TYR A 666 50.17 -30.33 45.42
C TYR A 666 51.11 -29.12 45.55
N LYS A 667 51.71 -28.89 46.73
CA LYS A 667 52.56 -27.72 47.02
C LYS A 667 53.64 -27.42 45.97
N PHE A 668 54.27 -28.44 45.42
CA PHE A 668 55.36 -28.31 44.45
C PHE A 668 54.92 -28.48 42.99
N THR A 669 53.76 -29.12 42.76
CA THR A 669 53.26 -29.45 41.43
C THR A 669 52.24 -28.42 40.92
N ASN A 670 51.48 -27.80 41.82
CA ASN A 670 50.55 -26.71 41.54
C ASN A 670 50.65 -25.62 42.63
N PRO A 671 51.64 -24.72 42.54
CA PRO A 671 51.87 -23.70 43.57
C PRO A 671 50.71 -22.72 43.73
N GLU A 672 49.95 -22.46 42.66
CA GLU A 672 48.77 -21.57 42.67
C GLU A 672 47.70 -22.06 43.67
N LEU A 673 47.49 -23.38 43.76
CA LEU A 673 46.57 -23.97 44.75
C LEU A 673 47.06 -23.78 46.19
N PHE A 674 48.36 -23.98 46.42
CA PHE A 674 48.95 -23.83 47.74
C PHE A 674 48.86 -22.37 48.21
N GLU A 675 49.21 -21.42 47.34
CA GLU A 675 49.10 -19.99 47.63
C GLU A 675 47.66 -19.60 47.94
N MET A 676 46.69 -20.07 47.15
CA MET A 676 45.27 -19.76 47.36
C MET A 676 44.76 -20.23 48.72
N VAL A 677 45.08 -21.46 49.13
CA VAL A 677 44.70 -21.96 50.46
C VAL A 677 45.44 -21.21 51.57
N GLN A 678 46.72 -20.89 51.38
CA GLN A 678 47.53 -20.11 52.33
C GLN A 678 46.99 -18.68 52.53
N GLU A 679 46.52 -18.04 51.48
CA GLU A 679 45.92 -16.71 51.54
C GLU A 679 44.63 -16.70 52.38
N ASN A 680 43.83 -17.75 52.28
CA ASN A 680 42.53 -17.89 52.98
C ASN A 680 42.68 -18.56 54.36
N ARG A 681 43.88 -18.58 54.96
CA ARG A 681 44.17 -19.14 56.30
C ARG A 681 43.22 -18.67 57.41
N TYR A 682 42.67 -17.46 57.30
CA TYR A 682 41.77 -16.90 58.31
C TYR A 682 40.44 -17.64 58.40
N SER A 683 39.91 -18.13 57.27
CA SER A 683 38.67 -18.90 57.19
C SER A 683 38.75 -20.18 58.02
N PHE A 684 39.85 -20.93 57.84
CA PHE A 684 40.16 -22.13 58.63
C PHE A 684 40.35 -21.81 60.12
N PHE A 685 40.95 -20.66 60.43
CA PHE A 685 41.19 -20.24 61.81
C PHE A 685 39.90 -19.78 62.51
N GLN A 686 38.98 -19.14 61.79
CA GLN A 686 37.67 -18.73 62.30
C GLN A 686 36.81 -19.94 62.69
N LEU A 687 36.81 -21.00 61.88
CA LEU A 687 36.13 -22.27 62.18
C LEU A 687 36.49 -22.82 63.57
N VAL A 688 37.75 -22.69 63.97
CA VAL A 688 38.24 -23.14 65.29
C VAL A 688 37.75 -22.25 66.43
N LYS A 689 37.59 -20.95 66.17
CA LYS A 689 37.17 -19.97 67.18
C LYS A 689 35.67 -19.99 67.45
N ASN A 690 34.85 -20.41 66.50
CA ASN A 690 33.40 -20.43 66.66
C ASN A 690 32.95 -21.53 67.64
N GLU A 691 31.92 -21.25 68.43
CA GLU A 691 31.30 -22.21 69.34
C GLU A 691 30.13 -22.92 68.64
N TYR A 692 29.98 -24.22 68.89
CA TYR A 692 28.94 -25.05 68.28
C TYR A 692 28.23 -25.86 69.35
N ASP A 693 26.97 -25.54 69.58
CA ASP A 693 26.17 -26.13 70.66
C ASP A 693 25.75 -27.59 70.37
N GLU A 694 25.80 -28.02 69.11
CA GLU A 694 25.31 -29.32 68.65
C GLU A 694 26.29 -30.48 68.85
N TYR A 695 27.55 -30.20 69.22
CA TYR A 695 28.61 -31.21 69.34
C TYR A 695 29.03 -31.46 70.78
N GLU A 696 29.39 -32.70 71.08
CA GLU A 696 30.06 -33.01 72.33
C GLU A 696 31.38 -32.23 72.43
N LYS A 697 31.51 -31.42 73.48
CA LYS A 697 32.61 -30.47 73.66
C LYS A 697 33.99 -31.11 73.50
N LEU A 698 34.17 -32.34 73.98
CA LEU A 698 35.43 -33.06 73.91
C LEU A 698 35.78 -33.50 72.47
N GLU A 699 34.82 -33.99 71.70
CA GLU A 699 35.04 -34.39 70.30
C GLU A 699 35.33 -33.17 69.44
N LEU A 700 34.57 -32.08 69.65
CA LEU A 700 34.77 -30.81 68.96
C LEU A 700 36.19 -30.26 69.18
N LEU A 701 36.69 -30.29 70.42
CA LEU A 701 38.06 -29.87 70.74
C LEU A 701 39.11 -30.72 70.01
N LYS A 702 38.93 -32.05 69.95
CA LYS A 702 39.85 -32.95 69.23
C LYS A 702 39.89 -32.63 67.73
N LEU A 703 38.74 -32.38 67.11
CA LEU A 703 38.65 -32.01 65.70
C LEU A 703 39.31 -30.64 65.44
N LYS A 704 39.03 -29.64 66.28
CA LYS A 704 39.67 -28.31 66.20
C LYS A 704 41.18 -28.36 66.35
N LEU A 705 41.70 -29.15 67.30
CA LEU A 705 43.14 -29.36 67.48
C LEU A 705 43.79 -30.02 66.26
N ASN A 706 43.11 -31.00 65.65
CA ASN A 706 43.56 -31.62 64.41
C ASN A 706 43.63 -30.58 63.26
N LEU A 707 42.58 -29.77 63.08
CA LEU A 707 42.55 -28.73 62.06
C LEU A 707 43.69 -27.72 62.23
N LEU A 708 43.89 -27.19 63.44
CA LEU A 708 45.02 -26.29 63.73
C LEU A 708 46.38 -26.94 63.43
N SER A 709 46.53 -28.23 63.76
CA SER A 709 47.77 -28.96 63.48
C SER A 709 48.08 -29.05 61.98
N LYS A 710 47.05 -29.25 61.15
CA LYS A 710 47.17 -29.25 59.69
C LYS A 710 47.35 -27.85 59.12
N LEU A 711 46.66 -26.85 59.67
CA LEU A 711 46.76 -25.46 59.22
C LEU A 711 48.19 -24.92 59.31
N MET A 712 48.97 -25.32 60.32
CA MET A 712 50.40 -24.97 60.44
C MET A 712 51.27 -25.41 59.26
N LEU A 713 50.84 -26.42 58.49
CA LEU A 713 51.59 -26.92 57.32
C LEU A 713 51.49 -25.98 56.11
N VAL A 714 50.43 -25.16 56.06
CA VAL A 714 50.12 -24.28 54.93
C VAL A 714 50.23 -22.81 55.31
N ALA A 715 49.92 -22.45 56.57
CA ALA A 715 49.95 -21.07 57.04
C ALA A 715 51.37 -20.44 56.89
N PRO A 716 51.45 -19.12 56.63
CA PRO A 716 52.71 -18.40 56.62
C PRO A 716 53.39 -18.51 57.99
N THR A 717 54.72 -18.51 58.02
CA THR A 717 55.52 -18.64 59.25
C THR A 717 55.11 -17.64 60.34
N ASP A 718 54.73 -16.44 59.94
CA ASP A 718 54.36 -15.35 60.85
C ASP A 718 52.99 -15.59 61.51
N PHE A 719 52.12 -16.37 60.86
CA PHE A 719 50.80 -16.74 61.39
C PHE A 719 50.85 -17.98 62.28
N ASN A 720 51.90 -18.80 62.19
CA ASN A 720 52.03 -20.04 62.97
C ASN A 720 52.08 -19.79 64.49
N LEU A 721 52.59 -18.63 64.94
CA LEU A 721 52.57 -18.28 66.37
C LEU A 721 51.13 -18.21 66.90
N ILE A 722 50.24 -17.55 66.17
CA ILE A 722 48.83 -17.38 66.53
C ILE A 722 48.11 -18.74 66.52
N VAL A 723 48.41 -19.59 65.54
CA VAL A 723 47.85 -20.95 65.44
C VAL A 723 48.31 -21.82 66.63
N LEU A 724 49.59 -21.75 67.01
CA LEU A 724 50.17 -22.49 68.13
C LEU A 724 49.61 -22.03 69.48
N GLU A 725 49.46 -20.73 69.71
CA GLU A 725 48.85 -20.19 70.94
C GLU A 725 47.43 -20.71 71.11
N GLN A 726 46.62 -20.64 70.05
CA GLN A 726 45.25 -21.16 70.07
C GLN A 726 45.23 -22.68 70.29
N TRP A 727 46.17 -23.41 69.69
CA TRP A 727 46.30 -24.86 69.89
C TRP A 727 46.61 -25.21 71.35
N GLN A 728 47.53 -24.48 72.00
CA GLN A 728 47.87 -24.69 73.41
C GLN A 728 46.68 -24.43 74.34
N VAL A 729 45.93 -23.35 74.10
CA VAL A 729 44.73 -23.02 74.87
C VAL A 729 43.69 -24.14 74.77
N LEU A 730 43.35 -24.58 73.55
CA LEU A 730 42.38 -25.65 73.35
C LEU A 730 42.88 -27.00 73.89
N ASN A 731 44.19 -27.27 73.85
CA ASN A 731 44.76 -28.50 74.39
C ASN A 731 44.68 -28.52 75.93
N SER A 732 44.96 -27.39 76.60
CA SER A 732 44.75 -27.30 78.06
C SER A 732 43.29 -27.48 78.46
N GLU A 733 42.36 -26.89 77.71
CA GLU A 733 40.92 -27.06 77.96
C GLU A 733 40.48 -28.52 77.78
N LYS A 734 41.02 -29.19 76.75
CA LYS A 734 40.80 -30.62 76.52
C LYS A 734 41.33 -31.46 77.69
N ASP A 735 42.56 -31.23 78.14
CA ASP A 735 43.19 -31.98 79.24
C ASP A 735 42.42 -31.80 80.57
N GLU A 736 41.91 -30.59 80.83
CA GLU A 736 41.04 -30.30 81.97
C GLU A 736 39.71 -31.06 81.90
N LEU A 737 39.06 -31.09 80.73
CA LEU A 737 37.80 -31.81 80.52
C LEU A 737 37.98 -33.34 80.59
N GLU A 738 39.06 -33.88 80.00
CA GLU A 738 39.39 -35.30 80.10
C GLU A 738 39.68 -35.70 81.56
N SER A 739 40.36 -34.84 82.33
CA SER A 739 40.61 -35.06 83.77
C SER A 739 39.32 -34.97 84.61
N GLN A 740 38.38 -34.09 84.26
CA GLN A 740 37.08 -33.99 84.94
C GLN A 740 36.18 -35.21 84.68
N LEU A 741 36.20 -35.74 83.45
CA LEU A 741 35.48 -36.96 83.08
C LEU A 741 36.08 -38.20 83.74
N GLN A 742 37.43 -38.33 83.74
CA GLN A 742 38.13 -39.39 84.48
C GLN A 742 37.89 -39.31 86.00
N GLY A 743 37.82 -38.09 86.55
CA GLY A 743 37.47 -37.87 87.95
C GLY A 743 36.04 -38.26 88.29
N GLN A 744 35.05 -38.03 87.42
CA GLN A 744 33.66 -38.45 87.65
C GLN A 744 33.49 -39.99 87.65
N ASP A 745 34.28 -40.71 86.85
CA ASP A 745 34.30 -42.18 86.87
C ASP A 745 34.96 -42.72 88.15
N GLU A 746 35.97 -42.05 88.70
CA GLU A 746 36.60 -42.43 89.99
C GLU A 746 35.75 -42.05 91.22
N TYR A 747 34.97 -40.96 91.18
CA TYR A 747 34.11 -40.51 92.29
C TYR A 747 32.84 -41.34 92.52
N SER A 748 32.51 -42.26 91.61
CA SER A 748 31.41 -43.23 91.80
C SER A 748 31.76 -44.38 92.76
N GLN A 749 32.99 -44.43 93.31
CA GLN A 749 33.40 -45.51 94.25
C GLN A 749 33.81 -45.09 95.66
N GLN A 750 33.91 -43.80 96.02
CA GLN A 750 34.25 -43.42 97.40
C GLN A 750 33.54 -42.13 97.87
N SER A 751 32.29 -42.30 98.32
CA SER A 751 31.59 -41.31 99.15
C SER A 751 31.73 -41.67 100.64
N ASP A 752 32.68 -41.04 101.33
CA ASP A 752 32.59 -40.70 102.76
C ASP A 752 33.90 -40.05 103.22
N GLN A 753 34.05 -38.73 103.02
CA GLN A 753 34.92 -37.80 103.80
C GLN A 753 35.04 -36.41 103.11
N LYS A 754 33.92 -35.77 102.76
CA LYS A 754 33.95 -34.51 101.98
C LYS A 754 33.84 -33.20 102.79
N ASP A 755 33.85 -33.25 104.12
CA ASP A 755 33.68 -32.03 104.94
C ASP A 755 34.99 -31.41 105.48
N ASP A 756 36.15 -32.09 105.41
CA ASP A 756 37.42 -31.54 105.97
C ASP A 756 38.36 -30.89 104.93
N LEU A 757 38.14 -31.10 103.63
CA LEU A 757 39.03 -30.58 102.57
C LEU A 757 38.61 -29.19 102.04
N GLN A 758 37.31 -28.88 102.01
CA GLN A 758 36.81 -27.57 101.57
C GLN A 758 37.27 -26.42 102.50
N SER A 759 37.39 -26.70 103.80
CA SER A 759 37.86 -25.72 104.79
C SER A 759 39.38 -25.43 104.67
N ARG A 760 40.18 -26.39 104.18
CA ARG A 760 41.61 -26.23 103.93
C ARG A 760 41.89 -25.49 102.62
N PHE A 761 41.08 -25.73 101.58
CA PHE A 761 41.22 -25.05 100.30
C PHE A 761 40.85 -23.56 100.38
N GLN A 762 39.79 -23.20 101.13
CA GLN A 762 39.43 -21.81 101.38
C GLN A 762 40.51 -21.02 102.16
N ARG A 763 41.22 -21.66 103.10
CA ARG A 763 42.35 -21.03 103.80
C ARG A 763 43.59 -20.84 102.90
N SER A 764 43.82 -21.75 101.95
CA SER A 764 44.92 -21.63 100.97
C SER A 764 44.67 -20.47 99.99
N LEU A 765 43.45 -20.33 99.47
CA LEU A 765 43.08 -19.24 98.57
C LEU A 765 43.17 -17.86 99.25
N GLN A 766 42.80 -17.78 100.53
CA GLN A 766 42.89 -16.53 101.29
C GLN A 766 44.34 -16.12 101.56
N SER A 767 45.25 -17.09 101.74
CA SER A 767 46.70 -16.86 101.87
C SER A 767 47.32 -16.38 100.56
N SER A 768 47.00 -17.02 99.41
CA SER A 768 47.54 -16.64 98.10
C SER A 768 47.00 -15.30 97.60
N ALA A 769 45.74 -14.95 97.89
CA ALA A 769 45.17 -13.65 97.56
C ALA A 769 45.83 -12.49 98.34
N THR A 770 46.22 -12.72 99.61
CA THR A 770 46.98 -11.72 100.39
C THR A 770 48.44 -11.59 99.96
N GLU A 771 49.01 -12.60 99.31
CA GLU A 771 50.37 -12.58 98.76
C GLU A 771 50.43 -11.87 97.40
N ILE A 772 49.40 -12.04 96.56
CA ILE A 772 49.26 -11.33 95.28
C ILE A 772 48.99 -9.83 95.49
N LEU A 773 48.16 -9.45 96.46
CA LEU A 773 47.90 -8.05 96.79
C LEU A 773 49.12 -7.32 97.39
N ARG A 774 50.06 -8.06 98.00
CA ARG A 774 51.29 -7.50 98.57
C ARG A 774 52.42 -7.33 97.55
N ASN A 775 52.35 -8.07 96.43
CA ASN A 775 53.29 -7.97 95.31
C ASN A 775 52.85 -6.98 94.22
N ALA A 776 51.67 -6.37 94.35
CA ALA A 776 51.11 -5.42 93.38
C ALA A 776 51.59 -3.96 93.53
N GLU A 777 52.46 -3.64 94.49
CA GLU A 777 53.04 -2.28 94.64
C GLU A 777 54.36 -2.07 93.87
N GLY A 778 54.77 -2.99 92.99
CA GLY A 778 56.01 -2.81 92.24
C GLY A 778 56.11 -3.60 90.95
N ALA A 779 55.34 -3.23 89.91
CA ALA A 779 55.76 -3.34 88.50
C ALA A 779 54.67 -2.81 87.55
N GLU A 780 55.10 -2.11 86.52
CA GLU A 780 54.32 -1.47 85.45
C GLU A 780 53.57 -2.47 84.54
N ILE A 781 52.57 -3.19 85.06
CA ILE A 781 51.68 -4.04 84.23
C ILE A 781 50.24 -3.51 84.21
N GLY A 782 49.89 -2.58 85.10
CA GLY A 782 48.55 -1.98 85.20
C GLY A 782 48.18 -0.93 84.14
N LYS A 783 49.08 -0.52 83.25
CA LYS A 783 48.79 0.52 82.23
C LYS A 783 48.41 -0.01 80.84
N ASN A 784 48.61 -1.30 80.54
CA ASN A 784 48.25 -1.87 79.23
C ASN A 784 46.85 -2.50 79.18
N ILE A 785 46.17 -2.71 80.31
CA ILE A 785 44.84 -3.35 80.34
C ILE A 785 43.69 -2.35 80.11
N ILE A 786 43.91 -1.05 80.29
CA ILE A 786 42.86 -0.02 80.10
C ILE A 786 42.87 0.57 78.67
N GLY A 787 43.95 0.38 77.90
CA GLY A 787 44.07 0.90 76.53
C GLY A 787 43.33 0.09 75.45
N TRP A 788 42.93 -1.15 75.73
CA TRP A 788 42.31 -2.05 74.74
C TRP A 788 40.78 -2.16 74.84
N ILE A 789 40.15 -1.50 75.83
CA ILE A 789 38.70 -1.56 76.04
C ILE A 789 37.95 -0.37 75.38
N VAL A 790 38.65 0.63 74.83
CA VAL A 790 38.02 1.86 74.28
C VAL A 790 38.20 2.02 72.76
N GLY A 791 38.57 0.96 72.04
CA GLY A 791 38.90 1.00 70.61
C GLY A 791 37.96 0.22 69.67
N ALA A 792 36.73 -0.09 70.09
CA ALA A 792 35.73 -0.75 69.24
C ALA A 792 34.35 -0.09 69.44
N GLN A 793 34.04 0.87 68.56
CA GLN A 793 32.70 1.23 68.10
C GLN A 793 32.72 1.32 66.58
#